data_AF-A0A662U1M4-F1
#
_entry.id   AF-A0A662U1M4-F1
#
_cell.length_a   1.000
_cell.length_b   1.000
_cell.length_c   1.000
_cell.angle_alpha   90.00
_cell.angle_beta   90.00
_cell.angle_gamma   90.00
#
_symmetry.space_group_name_H-M   'P 1'
#
loop_
_entity.id
_entity.type
_entity.pdbx_description
1 polymer ?
#
loop_
_entity_poly.entity_id
_entity_poly.type
_entity_poly.pdbx_seq_one_letter_code
_entity_poly.pdbx_strand_id
1 'polypeptide(L)'
;ILKSSKNIDRVLMLLGFTENDIQTAFELIKLKRRLAQKTLSNQERIKLLKEVNKLRKYVEYASRKVKGVLIVSSATGRPRGLRVRLFRELLGFEVGTRSEHLRAIVDTYLKPDKSIEEEVASIVKVLGKGGLIFVPIDKGIEYAEKLSSFLRSKGIKAKVFVSKEIKALEEFIRGEVDVLVGVATYYGVMVRGLDLPEIVRYAIFAGIPRFKFSTKLDEPHPLNIMRALVILREVLEKEEDKEKVDRLIARMKRFIAIAPAAVVSEIAKKLKENIPPETAAEKMFYEALAIARSLLEDPEIKRKLKDLKEITIVEENGKMFILIPDIMTYIQASGRTSRMFVGGITKGLSVVIVDDERLLYGLLRRTKWFIEDIEWFDFKTIDLEKLLREIDEDRELVKAVRAGKVKVEKVKEWFKTVLLVVESPNKARTIANFFGKPTIRRRNGLKVYEVTTGKYLLMVTATGGHVFDLVVSQGFHGILTPKDSYVDRYLPVYDTLKRCLDCGYQFTEYVEDKGKVCPKCGSKNIRDSLEIINFIKELAEEVDLVLIGTDPDTEGEKIGWDIAVHLRPHAKKLLRVEFHEVTKRAIVDALDNPRDFNINLIEAQIVRRIEDRWIGFELSRRLWDVFGMRWLSAGRVQTPVLGWIIEKYEKWAKERRKVYVVKVKDLLTIELPEEEIPEEFRKALREAEVEVLEEEKLEEAISPLPPFTTDTLLTEATRTLKLSAGKVMSLAQDLFELGFITYHRTDSPRVSTYGQMIAKTYLADVYGEKAKEYFKPRTWAVGGAHECIRPTRPIDADRLVKLINEGIITPIKPLTKEHIALYDLIFRRFIASQMKEARVEKQRLKVKVMGVEKEIQRIVNIKEKSFLEFYNIVSVEPVIEKGKYITHEVRILEKPTTYPFTHGDLVRQMKERGIGRPSTYAKIIDTLFQRKYIIERKKRLIPTELGIKVYTYLSQNYSRLVSEERTAMLEKIMDDIERGEKNYLDVLDELYDEIVSLP
;
A
#
# COMPACT_ATOMS: atom_id res chain seq x y z
N ILE A 1 -30.06 -5.77 21.57
CA ILE A 1 -30.29 -4.31 21.54
C ILE A 1 -30.10 -3.72 20.12
N LEU A 2 -28.91 -3.82 19.51
CA LEU A 2 -28.57 -3.18 18.22
C LEU A 2 -29.26 -3.73 16.95
N LYS A 3 -30.13 -4.73 17.06
CA LYS A 3 -30.79 -5.38 15.90
C LYS A 3 -32.09 -4.69 15.46
N SER A 4 -32.67 -3.82 16.31
CA SER A 4 -33.95 -3.13 16.02
C SER A 4 -33.75 -1.62 16.05
N SER A 5 -34.24 -0.94 15.00
CA SER A 5 -34.25 0.52 14.88
C SER A 5 -34.93 1.19 16.07
N LYS A 6 -36.07 0.66 16.54
CA LYS A 6 -36.81 1.21 17.69
C LYS A 6 -36.00 1.13 18.99
N ASN A 7 -35.19 0.09 19.15
CA ASN A 7 -34.37 -0.07 20.35
C ASN A 7 -33.19 0.91 20.37
N ILE A 8 -32.67 1.31 19.21
CA ILE A 8 -31.61 2.33 19.11
C ILE A 8 -32.15 3.66 19.61
N ASP A 9 -33.34 4.06 19.15
CA ASP A 9 -33.95 5.32 19.56
C ASP A 9 -34.24 5.36 21.05
N ARG A 10 -34.83 4.29 21.60
CA ARG A 10 -35.09 4.16 23.05
C ARG A 10 -33.82 4.29 23.88
N VAL A 11 -32.72 3.65 23.47
CA VAL A 11 -31.43 3.77 24.18
C VAL A 11 -30.93 5.21 24.15
N LEU A 12 -31.01 5.90 23.02
CA LEU A 12 -30.61 7.30 22.92
C LEU A 12 -31.49 8.21 23.79
N MET A 13 -32.80 7.98 23.83
CA MET A 13 -33.71 8.73 24.69
C MET A 13 -33.39 8.51 26.17
N LEU A 14 -33.07 7.27 26.59
CA LEU A 14 -32.65 6.96 27.96
C LEU A 14 -31.34 7.65 28.35
N LEU A 15 -30.45 7.93 27.40
CA LEU A 15 -29.24 8.71 27.64
C LEU A 15 -29.53 10.21 27.79
N GLY A 16 -30.73 10.67 27.42
CA GLY A 16 -31.15 12.07 27.52
C GLY A 16 -31.25 12.81 26.19
N PHE A 17 -31.18 12.12 25.04
CA PHE A 17 -31.48 12.74 23.74
C PHE A 17 -32.99 12.90 23.52
N THR A 18 -33.41 14.03 22.99
CA THR A 18 -34.81 14.22 22.58
C THR A 18 -35.10 13.53 21.24
N GLU A 19 -36.37 13.29 20.93
CA GLU A 19 -36.76 12.78 19.60
C GLU A 19 -36.30 13.71 18.47
N ASN A 20 -36.31 15.03 18.70
CA ASN A 20 -35.84 16.02 17.75
C ASN A 20 -34.32 15.92 17.50
N ASP A 21 -33.52 15.67 18.54
CA ASP A 21 -32.07 15.43 18.41
C ASP A 21 -31.79 14.20 17.53
N ILE A 22 -32.51 13.11 17.81
CA ILE A 22 -32.38 11.85 17.07
C ILE A 22 -32.79 12.03 15.60
N GLN A 23 -33.92 12.69 15.35
CA GLN A 23 -34.41 12.92 13.99
C GLN A 23 -33.47 13.84 13.19
N THR A 24 -32.97 14.91 13.83
CA THR A 24 -32.01 15.83 13.21
C THR A 24 -30.70 15.13 12.85
N ALA A 25 -30.18 14.28 13.75
CA ALA A 25 -29.02 13.45 13.48
C ALA A 25 -29.27 12.44 12.35
N PHE A 26 -30.49 11.87 12.28
CA PHE A 26 -30.86 10.97 11.20
C PHE A 26 -30.92 11.67 9.83
N GLU A 27 -31.45 12.88 9.77
CA GLU A 27 -31.43 13.71 8.56
C GLU A 27 -30.01 14.08 8.14
N LEU A 28 -29.13 14.44 9.10
CA LEU A 28 -27.70 14.65 8.83
C LEU A 28 -27.06 13.43 8.15
N ILE A 29 -27.39 12.20 8.60
CA ILE A 29 -26.89 10.96 8.00
C ILE A 29 -27.38 10.81 6.55
N LYS A 30 -28.66 11.10 6.28
CA LYS A 30 -29.24 11.04 4.92
C LYS A 30 -28.59 12.08 3.99
N LEU A 31 -28.42 13.33 4.45
CA LEU A 31 -27.78 14.39 3.67
C LEU A 31 -26.32 14.07 3.36
N LYS A 32 -25.53 13.58 4.35
CA LYS A 32 -24.15 13.11 4.13
C LYS A 32 -24.09 11.99 3.08
N ARG A 33 -25.09 11.10 3.05
CA ARG A 33 -25.17 10.03 2.04
C ARG A 33 -25.49 10.58 0.65
N ARG A 34 -26.41 11.56 0.55
CA ARG A 34 -26.71 12.25 -0.71
C ARG A 34 -25.48 12.97 -1.25
N LEU A 35 -24.76 13.68 -0.38
CA LEU A 35 -23.51 14.37 -0.73
C LEU A 35 -22.43 13.43 -1.31
N ALA A 36 -22.43 12.17 -0.91
CA ALA A 36 -21.48 11.17 -1.41
C ALA A 36 -21.83 10.62 -2.81
N GLN A 37 -22.97 11.00 -3.41
CA GLN A 37 -23.34 10.59 -4.76
C GLN A 37 -22.55 11.38 -5.81
N LYS A 38 -22.02 10.68 -6.81
CA LYS A 38 -21.15 11.26 -7.85
C LYS A 38 -21.89 12.13 -8.88
N THR A 39 -23.22 12.16 -8.86
CA THR A 39 -24.07 12.80 -9.88
C THR A 39 -24.50 14.24 -9.54
N LEU A 40 -24.06 14.80 -8.42
CA LEU A 40 -24.46 16.15 -7.98
C LEU A 40 -23.73 17.24 -8.76
N SER A 41 -24.47 18.29 -9.16
CA SER A 41 -23.87 19.52 -9.69
C SER A 41 -23.08 20.27 -8.60
N ASN A 42 -22.12 21.12 -9.01
CA ASN A 42 -21.33 21.92 -8.07
C ASN A 42 -22.20 22.84 -7.19
N GLN A 43 -23.24 23.44 -7.75
CA GLN A 43 -24.16 24.32 -7.00
C GLN A 43 -24.97 23.56 -5.95
N GLU A 44 -25.54 22.40 -6.30
CA GLU A 44 -26.26 21.55 -5.35
C GLU A 44 -25.34 21.05 -4.24
N ARG A 45 -24.09 20.70 -4.57
CA ARG A 45 -23.09 20.25 -3.61
C ARG A 45 -22.77 21.33 -2.59
N ILE A 46 -22.61 22.58 -3.02
CA ILE A 46 -22.38 23.72 -2.11
C ILE A 46 -23.58 23.95 -1.19
N LYS A 47 -24.82 23.89 -1.72
CA LYS A 47 -26.04 24.04 -0.92
C LYS A 47 -26.16 22.94 0.15
N LEU A 48 -25.94 21.68 -0.25
CA LEU A 48 -25.93 20.53 0.65
C LEU A 48 -24.83 20.64 1.71
N LEU A 49 -23.63 21.13 1.37
CA LEU A 49 -22.54 21.33 2.33
C LEU A 49 -22.92 22.34 3.42
N LYS A 50 -23.57 23.46 3.06
CA LYS A 50 -24.05 24.46 4.03
C LYS A 50 -25.06 23.84 4.99
N GLU A 51 -26.01 23.07 4.47
CA GLU A 51 -27.04 22.40 5.26
C GLU A 51 -26.46 21.33 6.19
N VAL A 52 -25.55 20.49 5.68
CA VAL A 52 -24.81 19.50 6.48
C VAL A 52 -24.04 20.17 7.62
N ASN A 53 -23.38 21.29 7.36
CA ASN A 53 -22.67 22.04 8.41
C ASN A 53 -23.62 22.62 9.46
N LYS A 54 -24.79 23.13 9.06
CA LYS A 54 -25.81 23.62 9.99
C LYS A 54 -26.31 22.51 10.92
N LEU A 55 -26.74 21.38 10.36
CA LEU A 55 -27.22 20.24 11.15
C LEU A 55 -26.12 19.63 12.02
N ARG A 56 -24.89 19.57 11.51
CA ARG A 56 -23.73 19.09 12.27
C ARG A 56 -23.51 19.91 13.56
N LYS A 57 -23.55 21.24 13.48
CA LYS A 57 -23.40 22.11 14.66
C LYS A 57 -24.49 21.84 15.71
N TYR A 58 -25.73 21.64 15.25
CA TYR A 58 -26.84 21.29 16.15
C TYR A 58 -26.61 19.94 16.84
N VAL A 59 -26.23 18.91 16.08
CA VAL A 59 -25.95 17.57 16.62
C VAL A 59 -24.79 17.59 17.61
N GLU A 60 -23.72 18.35 17.32
CA GLU A 60 -22.59 18.54 18.26
C GLU A 60 -23.04 19.22 19.55
N TYR A 61 -23.94 20.22 19.47
CA TYR A 61 -24.54 20.86 20.64
C TYR A 61 -25.41 19.90 21.47
N ALA A 62 -26.28 19.12 20.82
CA ALA A 62 -27.10 18.11 21.48
C ALA A 62 -26.25 17.06 22.20
N SER A 63 -25.18 16.60 21.55
CA SER A 63 -24.25 15.61 22.11
C SER A 63 -23.56 16.10 23.37
N ARG A 64 -23.23 17.39 23.47
CA ARG A 64 -22.59 17.99 24.66
C ARG A 64 -23.51 18.12 25.87
N LYS A 65 -24.84 18.15 25.67
CA LYS A 65 -25.81 18.23 26.77
C LYS A 65 -25.98 16.92 27.52
N VAL A 66 -25.77 15.82 26.82
CA VAL A 66 -25.98 14.47 27.35
C VAL A 66 -24.79 14.07 28.22
N LYS A 67 -25.07 13.67 29.47
CA LYS A 67 -24.07 13.18 30.44
C LYS A 67 -24.09 11.65 30.62
N GLY A 68 -25.04 10.97 29.98
CA GLY A 68 -25.17 9.51 30.08
C GLY A 68 -24.01 8.78 29.39
N VAL A 69 -23.62 7.63 29.94
CA VAL A 69 -22.59 6.76 29.37
C VAL A 69 -23.25 5.49 28.83
N LEU A 70 -22.94 5.14 27.58
CA LEU A 70 -23.39 3.89 26.96
C LEU A 70 -22.20 2.99 26.70
N ILE A 71 -22.21 1.80 27.29
CA ILE A 71 -21.24 0.74 27.02
C ILE A 71 -21.98 -0.41 26.32
N VAL A 72 -21.48 -0.84 25.17
CA VAL A 72 -22.05 -1.95 24.39
C VAL A 72 -20.97 -2.95 24.00
N SER A 73 -21.28 -4.24 24.11
CA SER A 73 -20.41 -5.30 23.58
C SER A 73 -20.35 -5.26 22.05
N SER A 74 -19.22 -5.72 21.49
CA SER A 74 -19.05 -5.89 20.04
C SER A 74 -20.15 -6.73 19.41
N ALA A 75 -20.63 -6.37 18.22
CA ALA A 75 -21.70 -7.11 17.58
C ALA A 75 -21.22 -8.48 17.04
N THR A 76 -21.90 -9.56 17.40
CA THR A 76 -21.68 -10.93 16.85
C THR A 76 -22.08 -11.07 15.38
N GLY A 77 -22.80 -10.09 14.82
CA GLY A 77 -23.13 -10.01 13.40
C GLY A 77 -23.02 -8.57 12.88
N ARG A 78 -23.01 -8.38 11.56
CA ARG A 78 -22.90 -7.03 10.97
C ARG A 78 -24.13 -6.19 11.39
N PRO A 79 -23.95 -5.05 12.10
CA PRO A 79 -25.06 -4.15 12.36
C PRO A 79 -25.63 -3.65 11.02
N ARG A 80 -26.89 -3.97 10.73
CA ARG A 80 -27.60 -3.59 9.50
C ARG A 80 -28.53 -2.42 9.78
N GLY A 81 -28.64 -1.49 8.83
CA GLY A 81 -29.58 -0.36 8.88
C GLY A 81 -28.91 0.99 9.09
N LEU A 82 -29.55 2.05 8.57
CA LEU A 82 -29.03 3.42 8.62
C LEU A 82 -29.03 3.99 10.05
N ARG A 83 -29.98 3.55 10.90
CA ARG A 83 -30.14 4.05 12.28
C ARG A 83 -28.97 3.72 13.20
N VAL A 84 -28.22 2.64 12.97
CA VAL A 84 -27.02 2.34 13.78
C VAL A 84 -25.98 3.47 13.72
N ARG A 85 -25.99 4.26 12.62
CA ARG A 85 -25.11 5.43 12.48
C ARG A 85 -25.49 6.59 13.42
N LEU A 86 -26.61 6.52 14.13
CA LEU A 86 -26.95 7.52 15.14
C LEU A 86 -25.94 7.51 16.29
N PHE A 87 -25.47 6.34 16.75
CA PHE A 87 -24.40 6.27 17.76
C PHE A 87 -23.13 6.99 17.29
N ARG A 88 -22.84 6.95 15.99
CA ARG A 88 -21.68 7.66 15.43
C ARG A 88 -21.85 9.18 15.48
N GLU A 89 -23.03 9.68 15.11
CA GLU A 89 -23.24 11.13 15.04
C GLU A 89 -23.50 11.75 16.42
N LEU A 90 -24.17 11.03 17.34
CA LEU A 90 -24.56 11.53 18.67
C LEU A 90 -23.58 11.15 19.79
N LEU A 91 -22.95 9.98 19.71
CA LEU A 91 -22.06 9.46 20.76
C LEU A 91 -20.61 9.30 20.29
N GLY A 92 -20.31 9.59 19.02
CA GLY A 92 -18.95 9.57 18.51
C GLY A 92 -18.33 8.18 18.32
N PHE A 93 -19.08 7.07 18.36
CA PHE A 93 -18.51 5.74 18.15
C PHE A 93 -19.27 4.89 17.11
N GLU A 94 -18.53 4.02 16.43
CA GLU A 94 -19.08 2.98 15.54
C GLU A 94 -18.83 1.60 16.13
N VAL A 95 -19.88 0.80 16.30
CA VAL A 95 -19.78 -0.58 16.79
C VAL A 95 -19.02 -1.42 15.75
N GLY A 96 -17.81 -1.87 16.13
CA GLY A 96 -17.02 -2.82 15.37
C GLY A 96 -17.64 -4.22 15.36
N THR A 97 -17.20 -5.06 14.42
CA THR A 97 -17.48 -6.51 14.43
C THR A 97 -16.21 -7.22 14.88
N ARG A 98 -16.32 -8.33 15.63
CA ARG A 98 -15.15 -9.10 16.09
C ARG A 98 -14.18 -9.41 14.93
N SER A 99 -12.88 -9.30 15.20
CA SER A 99 -11.79 -9.67 14.29
C SER A 99 -11.77 -11.19 14.10
N GLU A 100 -12.39 -11.69 13.03
CA GLU A 100 -12.50 -13.13 12.73
C GLU A 100 -11.17 -13.80 12.31
N HIS A 101 -10.04 -13.07 12.24
CA HIS A 101 -8.82 -13.53 11.54
C HIS A 101 -7.57 -13.70 12.41
N LEU A 102 -7.61 -13.37 13.71
CA LEU A 102 -6.50 -13.70 14.61
C LEU A 102 -6.51 -15.19 14.90
N ARG A 103 -5.40 -15.87 14.59
CA ARG A 103 -5.23 -17.31 14.76
C ARG A 103 -3.79 -17.64 15.16
N ALA A 104 -3.66 -18.62 16.03
CA ALA A 104 -2.42 -19.33 16.31
C ALA A 104 -2.70 -20.81 16.05
N ILE A 105 -2.70 -21.21 14.77
CA ILE A 105 -3.05 -22.56 14.34
C ILE A 105 -1.88 -23.13 13.56
N VAL A 106 -1.52 -24.38 13.87
CA VAL A 106 -0.64 -25.16 13.00
C VAL A 106 -1.54 -25.79 11.94
N ASP A 107 -1.49 -25.23 10.72
CA ASP A 107 -2.26 -25.71 9.58
C ASP A 107 -1.47 -26.86 8.89
N THR A 108 -2.05 -28.06 8.83
CA THR A 108 -1.38 -29.25 8.31
C THR A 108 -2.21 -29.97 7.26
N TYR A 109 -1.54 -30.73 6.38
CA TYR A 109 -2.19 -31.65 5.46
C TYR A 109 -1.60 -33.06 5.62
N LEU A 110 -2.42 -34.07 5.34
CA LEU A 110 -2.01 -35.48 5.34
C LEU A 110 -2.42 -36.11 4.02
N LYS A 111 -1.44 -36.65 3.28
CA LYS A 111 -1.74 -37.55 2.16
C LYS A 111 -2.08 -38.92 2.75
N PRO A 112 -3.31 -39.42 2.56
CA PRO A 112 -3.78 -40.64 3.21
C PRO A 112 -3.11 -41.87 2.60
N ASP A 113 -2.67 -42.81 3.45
CA ASP A 113 -2.19 -44.14 3.00
C ASP A 113 -3.35 -45.16 3.00
N LYS A 114 -4.48 -44.80 3.63
CA LYS A 114 -5.70 -45.62 3.80
C LYS A 114 -6.94 -44.87 3.32
N SER A 115 -8.12 -45.43 3.56
CA SER A 115 -9.38 -44.69 3.34
C SER A 115 -9.42 -43.44 4.23
N ILE A 116 -10.14 -42.40 3.79
CA ILE A 116 -10.30 -41.16 4.56
C ILE A 116 -10.86 -41.47 5.95
N GLU A 117 -11.85 -42.36 6.03
CA GLU A 117 -12.48 -42.77 7.29
C GLU A 117 -11.48 -43.42 8.25
N GLU A 118 -10.58 -44.27 7.74
CA GLU A 118 -9.52 -44.90 8.54
C GLU A 118 -8.48 -43.90 9.02
N GLU A 119 -8.10 -42.93 8.20
CA GLU A 119 -7.16 -41.89 8.59
C GLU A 119 -7.76 -40.91 9.59
N VAL A 120 -9.03 -40.54 9.46
CA VAL A 120 -9.70 -39.76 10.50
C VAL A 120 -9.68 -40.52 11.82
N ALA A 121 -9.98 -41.82 11.81
CA ALA A 121 -9.98 -42.64 13.01
C ALA A 121 -8.59 -42.77 13.65
N SER A 122 -7.52 -42.94 12.84
CA SER A 122 -6.14 -43.04 13.32
C SER A 122 -5.72 -41.74 14.01
N ILE A 123 -5.96 -40.60 13.36
CA ILE A 123 -5.60 -39.28 13.86
C ILE A 123 -6.36 -38.97 15.15
N VAL A 124 -7.68 -39.19 15.20
CA VAL A 124 -8.48 -38.90 16.40
C VAL A 124 -8.01 -39.72 17.61
N LYS A 125 -7.60 -40.97 17.42
CA LYS A 125 -7.05 -41.79 18.52
C LYS A 125 -5.79 -41.20 19.13
N VAL A 126 -4.95 -40.54 18.31
CA VAL A 126 -3.73 -39.88 18.77
C VAL A 126 -4.05 -38.52 19.40
N LEU A 127 -4.92 -37.72 18.77
CA LEU A 127 -5.24 -36.37 19.23
C LEU A 127 -6.14 -36.36 20.48
N GLY A 128 -6.94 -37.40 20.70
CA GLY A 128 -7.81 -37.55 21.87
C GLY A 128 -9.15 -36.81 21.76
N LYS A 129 -9.58 -36.13 22.82
CA LYS A 129 -10.88 -35.41 22.88
C LYS A 129 -10.80 -33.97 22.38
N GLY A 130 -11.96 -33.36 22.13
CA GLY A 130 -12.07 -31.94 21.77
C GLY A 130 -11.93 -31.66 20.27
N GLY A 131 -12.24 -32.65 19.44
CA GLY A 131 -12.09 -32.57 17.98
C GLY A 131 -13.35 -32.14 17.24
N LEU A 132 -13.17 -31.33 16.19
CA LEU A 132 -14.21 -31.00 15.22
C LEU A 132 -13.87 -31.61 13.85
N ILE A 133 -14.75 -32.42 13.30
CA ILE A 133 -14.54 -33.13 12.03
C ILE A 133 -15.48 -32.57 10.97
N PHE A 134 -14.90 -32.00 9.93
CA PHE A 134 -15.60 -31.31 8.86
C PHE A 134 -15.63 -32.17 7.58
N VAL A 135 -16.82 -32.37 7.04
CA VAL A 135 -17.08 -33.06 5.77
C VAL A 135 -17.34 -32.04 4.66
N PRO A 136 -16.77 -32.20 3.44
CA PRO A 136 -17.06 -31.33 2.30
C PRO A 136 -18.56 -31.19 1.98
N ILE A 137 -18.98 -29.99 1.52
CA ILE A 137 -20.40 -29.66 1.27
C ILE A 137 -21.03 -30.61 0.24
N ASP A 138 -20.26 -31.00 -0.78
CA ASP A 138 -20.66 -31.90 -1.85
C ASP A 138 -20.90 -33.35 -1.40
N LYS A 139 -20.29 -33.79 -0.29
CA LYS A 139 -20.55 -35.11 0.31
C LYS A 139 -21.79 -35.11 1.24
N GLY A 140 -22.21 -33.95 1.72
CA GLY A 140 -23.44 -33.78 2.46
C GLY A 140 -23.48 -34.44 3.84
N ILE A 141 -24.68 -34.50 4.42
CA ILE A 141 -24.91 -34.99 5.78
C ILE A 141 -24.88 -36.52 5.88
N GLU A 142 -25.27 -37.22 4.83
CA GLU A 142 -25.27 -38.69 4.76
C GLU A 142 -23.85 -39.24 4.97
N TYR A 143 -22.85 -38.60 4.36
CA TYR A 143 -21.45 -38.97 4.58
C TYR A 143 -20.98 -38.66 6.01
N ALA A 144 -21.47 -37.58 6.62
CA ALA A 144 -21.15 -37.25 8.02
C ALA A 144 -21.71 -38.31 8.99
N GLU A 145 -22.92 -38.83 8.73
CA GLU A 145 -23.51 -39.93 9.50
C GLU A 145 -22.75 -41.25 9.32
N LYS A 146 -22.35 -41.56 8.07
CA LYS A 146 -21.51 -42.72 7.76
C LYS A 146 -20.18 -42.64 8.51
N LEU A 147 -19.48 -41.50 8.43
CA LEU A 147 -18.21 -41.28 9.11
C LEU A 147 -18.36 -41.37 10.63
N SER A 148 -19.38 -40.73 11.21
CA SER A 148 -19.64 -40.80 12.66
C SER A 148 -19.91 -42.22 13.15
N SER A 149 -20.66 -43.02 12.37
CA SER A 149 -20.90 -44.43 12.69
C SER A 149 -19.65 -45.28 12.57
N PHE A 150 -18.79 -45.01 11.58
CA PHE A 150 -17.48 -45.65 11.45
C PHE A 150 -16.54 -45.33 12.63
N LEU A 151 -16.49 -44.07 13.08
CA LEU A 151 -15.67 -43.70 14.24
C LEU A 151 -16.14 -44.43 15.51
N ARG A 152 -17.46 -44.53 15.71
CA ARG A 152 -18.04 -45.30 16.82
C ARG A 152 -17.67 -46.79 16.78
N SER A 153 -17.65 -47.41 15.59
CA SER A 153 -17.23 -48.82 15.46
C SER A 153 -15.74 -49.03 15.76
N LYS A 154 -14.92 -47.98 15.68
CA LYS A 154 -13.50 -47.98 16.06
C LYS A 154 -13.24 -47.57 17.52
N GLY A 155 -14.30 -47.41 18.33
CA GLY A 155 -14.23 -47.10 19.76
C GLY A 155 -14.16 -45.61 20.11
N ILE A 156 -14.40 -44.71 19.16
CA ILE A 156 -14.33 -43.26 19.36
C ILE A 156 -15.75 -42.72 19.65
N LYS A 157 -15.91 -41.88 20.68
CA LYS A 157 -17.21 -41.28 20.98
C LYS A 157 -17.48 -40.11 20.03
N ALA A 158 -18.07 -40.39 18.88
CA ALA A 158 -18.40 -39.41 17.85
C ALA A 158 -19.92 -39.20 17.72
N LYS A 159 -20.35 -37.95 17.49
CA LYS A 159 -21.74 -37.60 17.12
C LYS A 159 -21.79 -36.64 15.96
N VAL A 160 -22.84 -36.75 15.13
CA VAL A 160 -23.13 -35.77 14.09
C VAL A 160 -23.73 -34.52 14.75
N PHE A 161 -23.38 -33.34 14.25
CA PHE A 161 -23.93 -32.08 14.72
C PHE A 161 -24.67 -31.34 13.60
N VAL A 162 -25.97 -31.13 13.82
CA VAL A 162 -26.85 -30.29 13.00
C VAL A 162 -27.34 -29.13 13.84
N SER A 163 -27.55 -27.95 13.25
CA SER A 163 -27.96 -26.72 13.96
C SER A 163 -29.22 -26.86 14.86
N LYS A 164 -30.05 -27.89 14.65
CA LYS A 164 -31.24 -28.18 15.45
C LYS A 164 -30.98 -29.10 16.65
N GLU A 165 -29.79 -29.69 16.75
CA GLU A 165 -29.47 -30.78 17.68
C GLU A 165 -28.59 -30.29 18.84
N ILE A 166 -29.22 -29.57 19.78
CA ILE A 166 -28.56 -28.95 20.94
C ILE A 166 -27.92 -30.02 21.86
N LYS A 167 -28.53 -31.20 21.96
CA LYS A 167 -28.09 -32.29 22.84
C LYS A 167 -26.67 -32.77 22.54
N ALA A 168 -26.31 -32.95 21.26
CA ALA A 168 -24.95 -33.37 20.88
C ALA A 168 -23.88 -32.35 21.31
N LEU A 169 -24.22 -31.06 21.28
CA LEU A 169 -23.34 -29.99 21.72
C LEU A 169 -23.16 -30.00 23.25
N GLU A 170 -24.23 -30.19 24.01
CA GLU A 170 -24.16 -30.28 25.49
C GLU A 170 -23.32 -31.46 25.96
N GLU A 171 -23.50 -32.64 25.35
CA GLU A 171 -22.71 -33.83 25.65
C GLU A 171 -21.22 -33.64 25.31
N PHE A 172 -20.90 -32.94 24.21
CA PHE A 172 -19.53 -32.55 23.88
C PHE A 172 -18.94 -31.58 24.90
N ILE A 173 -19.72 -30.61 25.40
CA ILE A 173 -19.30 -29.68 26.44
C ILE A 173 -19.00 -30.41 27.76
N ARG A 174 -19.80 -31.43 28.13
CA ARG A 174 -19.58 -32.26 29.31
C ARG A 174 -18.43 -33.26 29.15
N GLY A 175 -17.91 -33.46 27.94
CA GLY A 175 -16.87 -34.44 27.64
C GLY A 175 -17.38 -35.88 27.53
N GLU A 176 -18.69 -36.07 27.33
CA GLU A 176 -19.30 -37.38 27.04
C GLU A 176 -19.06 -37.80 25.58
N VAL A 177 -18.86 -36.83 24.69
CA VAL A 177 -18.52 -37.00 23.27
C VAL A 177 -17.11 -36.45 23.04
N ASP A 178 -16.25 -37.23 22.39
CA ASP A 178 -14.85 -36.85 22.12
C ASP A 178 -14.76 -35.93 20.90
N VAL A 179 -15.59 -36.18 19.88
CA VAL A 179 -15.55 -35.45 18.59
C VAL A 179 -16.95 -35.19 18.01
N LEU A 180 -17.11 -34.02 17.39
CA LEU A 180 -18.30 -33.66 16.61
C LEU A 180 -18.03 -33.76 15.11
N VAL A 181 -18.94 -34.37 14.36
CA VAL A 181 -18.87 -34.51 12.90
C VAL A 181 -19.94 -33.63 12.25
N GLY A 182 -19.57 -32.80 11.28
CA GLY A 182 -20.52 -31.90 10.63
C GLY A 182 -20.12 -31.49 9.22
N VAL A 183 -21.09 -31.00 8.44
CA VAL A 183 -20.83 -30.50 7.09
C VAL A 183 -20.19 -29.12 7.15
N ALA A 184 -19.12 -28.93 6.38
CA ALA A 184 -18.32 -27.72 6.29
C ALA A 184 -19.07 -26.59 5.55
N THR A 185 -20.16 -26.08 6.13
CA THR A 185 -20.93 -24.98 5.55
C THR A 185 -20.51 -23.65 6.18
N TYR A 186 -20.15 -22.65 5.38
CA TYR A 186 -19.68 -21.34 5.87
C TYR A 186 -20.62 -20.68 6.92
N TYR A 187 -21.94 -20.83 6.73
CA TYR A 187 -22.95 -20.30 7.66
C TYR A 187 -23.42 -21.31 8.71
N GLY A 188 -22.87 -22.53 8.71
CA GLY A 188 -23.19 -23.56 9.67
C GLY A 188 -22.75 -23.18 11.09
N VAL A 189 -23.50 -23.65 12.09
CA VAL A 189 -23.22 -23.35 13.51
C VAL A 189 -21.85 -23.91 13.92
N MET A 190 -21.46 -25.09 13.43
CA MET A 190 -20.14 -25.67 13.74
C MET A 190 -18.96 -24.84 13.20
N VAL A 191 -19.13 -24.24 12.02
CA VAL A 191 -18.09 -23.44 11.35
C VAL A 191 -18.01 -22.03 11.93
N ARG A 192 -19.17 -21.40 12.21
CA ARG A 192 -19.21 -19.97 12.59
C ARG A 192 -19.80 -19.68 13.97
N GLY A 193 -20.74 -20.50 14.44
CA GLY A 193 -21.52 -20.27 15.65
C GLY A 193 -20.92 -20.84 16.94
N LEU A 194 -20.00 -21.79 16.84
CA LEU A 194 -19.37 -22.44 18.00
C LEU A 194 -18.24 -21.59 18.58
N ASP A 195 -18.23 -21.39 19.91
CA ASP A 195 -17.21 -20.63 20.66
C ASP A 195 -16.87 -21.32 21.99
N LEU A 196 -16.10 -22.42 21.91
CA LEU A 196 -15.70 -23.27 23.05
C LEU A 196 -14.16 -23.37 23.15
N PRO A 197 -13.44 -22.26 23.41
CA PRO A 197 -11.99 -22.24 23.42
C PRO A 197 -11.33 -23.07 24.51
N GLU A 198 -12.06 -23.47 25.54
CA GLU A 198 -11.60 -24.32 26.65
C GLU A 198 -11.74 -25.82 26.36
N ILE A 199 -12.41 -26.19 25.27
CA ILE A 199 -12.72 -27.59 24.90
C ILE A 199 -12.14 -27.95 23.53
N VAL A 200 -12.36 -27.09 22.53
CA VAL A 200 -11.98 -27.40 21.15
C VAL A 200 -10.48 -27.26 20.98
N ARG A 201 -9.81 -28.37 20.63
CA ARG A 201 -8.34 -28.47 20.50
C ARG A 201 -7.89 -28.50 19.05
N TYR A 202 -8.61 -29.22 18.21
CA TYR A 202 -8.22 -29.45 16.82
C TYR A 202 -9.40 -29.60 15.87
N ALA A 203 -9.14 -29.40 14.59
CA ALA A 203 -10.10 -29.58 13.51
C ALA A 203 -9.53 -30.56 12.47
N ILE A 204 -10.34 -31.51 11.99
CA ILE A 204 -9.97 -32.44 10.93
C ILE A 204 -10.93 -32.22 9.75
N PHE A 205 -10.41 -32.09 8.55
CA PHE A 205 -11.19 -32.02 7.32
C PHE A 205 -11.09 -33.37 6.61
N ALA A 206 -12.20 -34.09 6.55
CA ALA A 206 -12.33 -35.41 5.91
C ALA A 206 -12.47 -35.27 4.37
N GLY A 207 -11.46 -34.67 3.77
CA GLY A 207 -11.45 -34.17 2.39
C GLY A 207 -11.38 -32.65 2.34
N ILE A 208 -10.89 -32.11 1.23
CA ILE A 208 -10.68 -30.67 1.06
C ILE A 208 -12.04 -29.95 0.97
N PRO A 209 -12.30 -28.91 1.79
CA PRO A 209 -13.49 -28.07 1.64
C PRO A 209 -13.55 -27.49 0.23
N ARG A 210 -14.67 -27.67 -0.47
CA ARG A 210 -14.78 -27.29 -1.89
C ARG A 210 -16.19 -26.89 -2.29
N PHE A 211 -16.27 -26.08 -3.35
CA PHE A 211 -17.46 -25.87 -4.15
C PHE A 211 -17.43 -26.77 -5.38
N LYS A 212 -18.61 -27.24 -5.79
CA LYS A 212 -18.82 -28.07 -6.99
C LYS A 212 -19.94 -27.47 -7.83
N PHE A 213 -19.71 -27.26 -9.12
CA PHE A 213 -20.75 -26.82 -10.05
C PHE A 213 -20.50 -27.34 -11.48
N SER A 214 -21.58 -27.51 -12.26
CA SER A 214 -21.56 -28.04 -13.64
C SER A 214 -20.86 -27.06 -14.59
N THR A 215 -20.06 -27.58 -15.54
CA THR A 215 -19.44 -26.79 -16.61
C THR A 215 -20.46 -26.16 -17.56
N LYS A 216 -21.68 -26.69 -17.63
CA LYS A 216 -22.78 -26.12 -18.44
C LYS A 216 -23.55 -25.01 -17.71
N LEU A 217 -23.33 -24.86 -16.41
CA LEU A 217 -24.10 -23.96 -15.54
C LEU A 217 -25.62 -24.20 -15.73
N ASP A 218 -26.04 -25.47 -15.70
CA ASP A 218 -27.45 -25.89 -15.87
C ASP A 218 -28.36 -25.33 -14.76
N GLU A 219 -27.78 -25.13 -13.57
CA GLU A 219 -28.40 -24.44 -12.44
C GLU A 219 -27.70 -23.10 -12.19
N PRO A 220 -28.00 -22.08 -13.01
CA PRO A 220 -27.26 -20.82 -12.97
C PRO A 220 -27.57 -20.06 -11.69
N HIS A 221 -26.57 -19.94 -10.82
CA HIS A 221 -26.64 -19.14 -9.60
C HIS A 221 -25.64 -17.97 -9.69
N PRO A 222 -26.00 -16.73 -9.30
CA PRO A 222 -25.12 -15.57 -9.34
C PRO A 222 -23.69 -15.78 -8.80
N LEU A 223 -23.57 -16.50 -7.67
CA LEU A 223 -22.28 -16.86 -7.08
C LEU A 223 -21.47 -17.84 -7.95
N ASN A 224 -22.13 -18.82 -8.58
CA ASN A 224 -21.46 -19.82 -9.41
C ASN A 224 -21.03 -19.21 -10.74
N ILE A 225 -21.83 -18.31 -11.32
CA ILE A 225 -21.44 -17.54 -12.51
C ILE A 225 -20.21 -16.69 -12.21
N MET A 226 -20.19 -16.00 -11.07
CA MET A 226 -19.03 -15.20 -10.66
C MET A 226 -17.77 -16.07 -10.47
N ARG A 227 -17.91 -17.24 -9.83
CA ARG A 227 -16.80 -18.21 -9.66
C ARG A 227 -16.28 -18.73 -11.00
N ALA A 228 -17.19 -19.05 -11.93
CA ALA A 228 -16.83 -19.48 -13.28
C ALA A 228 -16.04 -18.39 -14.00
N LEU A 229 -16.52 -17.13 -13.98
CA LEU A 229 -15.82 -16.01 -14.58
C LEU A 229 -14.42 -15.78 -13.98
N VAL A 230 -14.27 -15.91 -12.66
CA VAL A 230 -12.96 -15.80 -11.98
C VAL A 230 -11.97 -16.86 -12.48
N ILE A 231 -12.43 -18.10 -12.70
CA ILE A 231 -11.58 -19.15 -13.27
C ILE A 231 -11.28 -18.89 -14.74
N LEU A 232 -12.32 -18.58 -15.53
CA LEU A 232 -12.19 -18.34 -16.97
C LEU A 232 -11.21 -17.20 -17.25
N ARG A 233 -11.19 -16.18 -16.39
CA ARG A 233 -10.21 -15.11 -16.44
C ARG A 233 -8.77 -15.66 -16.55
N GLU A 234 -8.40 -16.69 -15.78
CA GLU A 234 -7.03 -17.23 -15.75
C GLU A 234 -6.52 -17.79 -17.08
N VAL A 235 -7.44 -18.17 -17.97
CA VAL A 235 -7.11 -18.83 -19.25
C VAL A 235 -7.33 -17.93 -20.46
N LEU A 236 -7.78 -16.69 -20.24
CA LEU A 236 -7.86 -15.67 -21.28
C LEU A 236 -6.48 -15.09 -21.58
N GLU A 237 -6.17 -14.91 -22.87
CA GLU A 237 -4.90 -14.32 -23.31
C GLU A 237 -5.05 -12.86 -23.70
N LYS A 238 -6.17 -12.50 -24.35
CA LYS A 238 -6.43 -11.13 -24.80
C LYS A 238 -6.76 -10.22 -23.62
N GLU A 239 -6.03 -9.12 -23.53
CA GLU A 239 -6.19 -8.15 -22.45
C GLU A 239 -7.58 -7.50 -22.44
N GLU A 240 -8.17 -7.26 -23.61
CA GLU A 240 -9.52 -6.71 -23.74
C GLU A 240 -10.59 -7.63 -23.13
N ASP A 241 -10.45 -8.95 -23.33
CA ASP A 241 -11.37 -9.95 -22.78
C ASP A 241 -11.23 -10.05 -21.27
N LYS A 242 -9.98 -10.04 -20.76
CA LYS A 242 -9.70 -9.98 -19.32
C LYS A 242 -10.34 -8.76 -18.69
N GLU A 243 -10.12 -7.56 -19.26
CA GLU A 243 -10.71 -6.31 -18.74
C GLU A 243 -12.24 -6.34 -18.72
N LYS A 244 -12.88 -6.98 -19.71
CA LYS A 244 -14.34 -7.13 -19.77
C LYS A 244 -14.83 -8.03 -18.64
N VAL A 245 -14.20 -9.19 -18.45
CA VAL A 245 -14.53 -10.13 -17.37
C VAL A 245 -14.27 -9.52 -16.00
N ASP A 246 -13.15 -8.83 -15.80
CA ASP A 246 -12.79 -8.13 -14.57
C ASP A 246 -13.85 -7.07 -14.19
N ARG A 247 -14.33 -6.30 -15.16
CA ARG A 247 -15.42 -5.32 -14.95
C ARG A 247 -16.72 -6.00 -14.52
N LEU A 248 -17.06 -7.14 -15.10
CA LEU A 248 -18.25 -7.91 -14.72
C LEU A 248 -18.13 -8.46 -13.30
N ILE A 249 -17.02 -9.11 -12.97
CA ILE A 249 -16.74 -9.64 -11.62
C ILE A 249 -16.87 -8.52 -10.58
N ALA A 250 -16.23 -7.37 -10.82
CA ALA A 250 -16.28 -6.24 -9.89
C ALA A 250 -17.69 -5.64 -9.71
N ARG A 251 -18.54 -5.64 -10.76
CA ARG A 251 -19.94 -5.19 -10.66
C ARG A 251 -20.81 -6.22 -9.94
N MET A 252 -20.70 -7.51 -10.31
CA MET A 252 -21.43 -8.61 -9.68
C MET A 252 -21.13 -8.70 -8.19
N LYS A 253 -19.85 -8.63 -7.80
CA LYS A 253 -19.45 -8.68 -6.40
C LYS A 253 -20.03 -7.53 -5.59
N ARG A 254 -19.98 -6.30 -6.11
CA ARG A 254 -20.57 -5.12 -5.45
C ARG A 254 -22.07 -5.28 -5.22
N PHE A 255 -22.78 -5.83 -6.20
CA PHE A 255 -24.20 -6.13 -6.07
C PHE A 255 -24.46 -7.20 -4.99
N ILE A 256 -23.81 -8.36 -5.11
CA ILE A 256 -23.98 -9.51 -4.21
C ILE A 256 -23.66 -9.15 -2.76
N ALA A 257 -22.65 -8.28 -2.53
CA ALA A 257 -22.27 -7.86 -1.19
C ALA A 257 -23.35 -7.08 -0.43
N ILE A 258 -24.28 -6.45 -1.15
CA ILE A 258 -25.32 -5.56 -0.60
C ILE A 258 -26.72 -6.20 -0.72
N ALA A 259 -26.93 -7.05 -1.72
CA ALA A 259 -28.21 -7.67 -2.01
C ALA A 259 -28.68 -8.62 -0.87
N PRO A 260 -29.97 -8.58 -0.49
CA PRO A 260 -30.57 -9.61 0.35
C PRO A 260 -30.52 -10.99 -0.31
N ALA A 261 -30.45 -12.06 0.49
CA ALA A 261 -30.40 -13.43 -0.03
C ALA A 261 -31.60 -13.76 -0.93
N ALA A 262 -32.80 -13.30 -0.57
CA ALA A 262 -34.01 -13.49 -1.37
C ALA A 262 -33.89 -12.93 -2.81
N VAL A 263 -33.28 -11.74 -2.96
CA VAL A 263 -33.06 -11.12 -4.28
C VAL A 263 -32.07 -11.93 -5.11
N VAL A 264 -31.03 -12.47 -4.48
CA VAL A 264 -30.06 -13.34 -5.18
C VAL A 264 -30.73 -14.64 -5.63
N SER A 265 -31.58 -15.24 -4.80
CA SER A 265 -32.36 -16.42 -5.15
C SER A 265 -33.38 -16.16 -6.26
N GLU A 266 -34.02 -14.99 -6.27
CA GLU A 266 -34.94 -14.58 -7.34
C GLU A 266 -34.22 -14.46 -8.69
N ILE A 267 -33.05 -13.81 -8.71
CA ILE A 267 -32.21 -13.73 -9.92
C ILE A 267 -31.82 -15.14 -10.40
N ALA A 268 -31.44 -16.04 -9.48
CA ALA A 268 -31.12 -17.42 -9.84
C ALA A 268 -32.31 -18.16 -10.47
N LYS A 269 -33.53 -17.95 -9.93
CA LYS A 269 -34.76 -18.51 -10.50
C LYS A 269 -35.01 -17.98 -11.91
N LYS A 270 -34.96 -16.65 -12.10
CA LYS A 270 -35.15 -16.02 -13.42
C LYS A 270 -34.13 -16.54 -14.44
N LEU A 271 -32.84 -16.64 -14.06
CA LEU A 271 -31.78 -17.19 -14.92
C LEU A 271 -32.03 -18.65 -15.32
N LYS A 272 -32.56 -19.47 -14.41
CA LYS A 272 -32.89 -20.88 -14.67
C LYS A 272 -34.10 -21.03 -15.59
N GLU A 273 -35.13 -20.21 -15.38
CA GLU A 273 -36.38 -20.21 -16.17
C GLU A 273 -36.28 -19.37 -17.46
N ASN A 274 -35.12 -18.74 -17.72
CA ASN A 274 -34.84 -17.87 -18.85
C ASN A 274 -35.84 -16.71 -19.01
N ILE A 275 -36.34 -16.16 -17.90
CA ILE A 275 -37.26 -15.03 -17.87
C ILE A 275 -36.52 -13.75 -18.34
N PRO A 276 -37.11 -12.86 -19.15
CA PRO A 276 -36.42 -11.64 -19.59
C PRO A 276 -35.96 -10.74 -18.42
N PRO A 277 -34.75 -10.14 -18.46
CA PRO A 277 -34.26 -9.28 -17.39
C PRO A 277 -34.92 -7.88 -17.42
N GLU A 278 -35.49 -7.47 -16.30
CA GLU A 278 -36.19 -6.19 -16.14
C GLU A 278 -35.26 -5.11 -15.55
N THR A 279 -34.33 -5.52 -14.69
CA THR A 279 -33.41 -4.62 -13.99
C THR A 279 -32.01 -4.61 -14.62
N ALA A 280 -31.26 -3.52 -14.39
CA ALA A 280 -29.86 -3.44 -14.81
C ALA A 280 -28.96 -4.50 -14.12
N ALA A 281 -29.33 -4.94 -12.92
CA ALA A 281 -28.64 -6.00 -12.20
C ALA A 281 -28.89 -7.36 -12.86
N GLU A 282 -30.14 -7.68 -13.20
CA GLU A 282 -30.48 -8.89 -13.94
C GLU A 282 -29.75 -8.90 -15.30
N LYS A 283 -29.85 -7.83 -16.10
CA LYS A 283 -29.15 -7.73 -17.41
C LYS A 283 -27.66 -8.07 -17.31
N MET A 284 -26.99 -7.58 -16.27
CA MET A 284 -25.59 -7.89 -16.00
C MET A 284 -25.34 -9.38 -15.70
N PHE A 285 -26.21 -10.06 -14.94
CA PHE A 285 -26.08 -11.49 -14.67
C PHE A 285 -26.39 -12.36 -15.91
N TYR A 286 -27.32 -11.93 -16.77
CA TYR A 286 -27.57 -12.59 -18.05
C TYR A 286 -26.37 -12.46 -18.99
N GLU A 287 -25.80 -11.25 -19.12
CA GLU A 287 -24.56 -11.01 -19.86
C GLU A 287 -23.42 -11.89 -19.33
N ALA A 288 -23.23 -11.93 -18.01
CA ALA A 288 -22.22 -12.75 -17.35
C ALA A 288 -22.42 -14.25 -17.61
N LEU A 289 -23.66 -14.75 -17.56
CA LEU A 289 -23.98 -16.15 -17.84
C LEU A 289 -23.70 -16.50 -19.30
N ALA A 290 -24.10 -15.65 -20.24
CA ALA A 290 -23.87 -15.85 -21.67
C ALA A 290 -22.37 -15.92 -22.00
N ILE A 291 -21.58 -14.99 -21.47
CA ILE A 291 -20.12 -14.98 -21.62
C ILE A 291 -19.51 -16.24 -21.00
N ALA A 292 -19.90 -16.59 -19.77
CA ALA A 292 -19.36 -17.76 -19.09
C ALA A 292 -19.66 -19.06 -19.86
N ARG A 293 -20.88 -19.24 -20.38
CA ARG A 293 -21.25 -20.40 -21.19
C ARG A 293 -20.47 -20.46 -22.50
N SER A 294 -20.40 -19.35 -23.23
CA SER A 294 -19.65 -19.27 -24.49
C SER A 294 -18.17 -19.64 -24.31
N LEU A 295 -17.52 -19.10 -23.28
CA LEU A 295 -16.12 -19.45 -22.99
C LEU A 295 -15.96 -20.89 -22.49
N LEU A 296 -16.91 -21.42 -21.71
CA LEU A 296 -16.88 -22.81 -21.24
C LEU A 296 -17.16 -23.82 -22.34
N GLU A 297 -17.76 -23.42 -23.46
CA GLU A 297 -18.00 -24.29 -24.62
C GLU A 297 -16.78 -24.39 -25.55
N ASP A 298 -15.95 -23.34 -25.59
CA ASP A 298 -14.73 -23.25 -26.38
C ASP A 298 -13.75 -24.41 -26.06
N PRO A 299 -13.40 -25.26 -27.05
CA PRO A 299 -12.47 -26.37 -26.87
C PRO A 299 -11.09 -25.98 -26.36
N GLU A 300 -10.56 -24.83 -26.79
CA GLU A 300 -9.24 -24.35 -26.38
C GLU A 300 -9.25 -23.94 -24.91
N ILE A 301 -10.29 -23.23 -24.49
CA ILE A 301 -10.51 -22.84 -23.09
C ILE A 301 -10.68 -24.09 -22.22
N LYS A 302 -11.48 -25.08 -22.64
CA LYS A 302 -11.61 -26.35 -21.90
C LYS A 302 -10.27 -27.06 -21.70
N ARG A 303 -9.40 -27.07 -22.72
CA ARG A 303 -8.06 -27.64 -22.61
C ARG A 303 -7.24 -26.87 -21.57
N LYS A 304 -7.16 -25.55 -21.68
CA LYS A 304 -6.43 -24.69 -20.73
C LYS A 304 -6.95 -24.83 -19.29
N LEU A 305 -8.27 -24.98 -19.11
CA LEU A 305 -8.87 -25.21 -17.79
C LEU A 305 -8.45 -26.55 -17.17
N LYS A 306 -8.24 -27.60 -17.97
CA LYS A 306 -7.73 -28.90 -17.48
C LYS A 306 -6.26 -28.81 -17.03
N ASP A 307 -5.50 -27.85 -17.56
CA ASP A 307 -4.09 -27.63 -17.21
C ASP A 307 -3.93 -26.73 -15.97
N LEU A 308 -4.99 -26.07 -15.52
CA LEU A 308 -4.96 -25.28 -14.28
C LEU A 308 -4.73 -26.17 -13.06
N LYS A 309 -3.67 -25.88 -12.31
CA LYS A 309 -3.31 -26.62 -11.07
C LYS A 309 -4.18 -26.27 -9.86
N GLU A 310 -4.96 -25.20 -9.91
CA GLU A 310 -5.75 -24.69 -8.77
C GLU A 310 -7.20 -25.21 -8.71
N ILE A 311 -7.63 -25.97 -9.73
CA ILE A 311 -8.98 -26.52 -9.84
C ILE A 311 -8.91 -27.99 -10.29
N THR A 312 -9.99 -28.72 -10.05
CA THR A 312 -10.17 -30.07 -10.60
C THR A 312 -11.42 -30.09 -11.45
N ILE A 313 -11.36 -30.76 -12.60
CA ILE A 313 -12.54 -31.09 -13.40
C ILE A 313 -12.80 -32.59 -13.26
N VAL A 314 -13.98 -32.96 -12.79
CA VAL A 314 -14.41 -34.35 -12.62
C VAL A 314 -15.61 -34.66 -13.50
N GLU A 315 -15.72 -35.90 -13.95
CA GLU A 315 -16.87 -36.38 -14.70
C GLU A 315 -17.70 -37.32 -13.81
N GLU A 316 -18.98 -37.03 -13.65
CA GLU A 316 -19.91 -37.85 -12.89
C GLU A 316 -21.24 -37.94 -13.63
N ASN A 317 -21.74 -39.16 -13.85
CA ASN A 317 -23.01 -39.42 -14.55
C ASN A 317 -23.12 -38.71 -15.92
N GLY A 318 -22.02 -38.67 -16.68
CA GLY A 318 -21.95 -38.02 -18.00
C GLY A 318 -21.98 -36.49 -17.97
N LYS A 319 -21.79 -35.87 -16.79
CA LYS A 319 -21.68 -34.40 -16.62
C LYS A 319 -20.30 -34.04 -16.07
N MET A 320 -19.71 -32.98 -16.61
CA MET A 320 -18.47 -32.44 -16.08
C MET A 320 -18.73 -31.37 -15.01
N PHE A 321 -17.99 -31.45 -13.91
CA PHE A 321 -18.06 -30.53 -12.79
C PHE A 321 -16.71 -29.89 -12.52
N ILE A 322 -16.72 -28.62 -12.15
CA ILE A 322 -15.55 -27.89 -11.68
C ILE A 322 -15.56 -27.88 -10.16
N LEU A 323 -14.45 -28.30 -9.57
CA LEU A 323 -14.17 -28.26 -8.14
C LEU A 323 -13.21 -27.11 -7.83
N ILE A 324 -13.55 -26.30 -6.82
CA ILE A 324 -12.73 -25.18 -6.34
C ILE A 324 -12.61 -25.27 -4.82
N PRO A 325 -11.43 -25.09 -4.22
CA PRO A 325 -11.29 -25.08 -2.76
C PRO A 325 -12.08 -23.91 -2.12
N ASP A 326 -12.79 -24.21 -1.03
CA ASP A 326 -13.55 -23.25 -0.20
C ASP A 326 -12.68 -22.72 0.94
N ILE A 327 -11.89 -21.71 0.60
CA ILE A 327 -10.90 -21.08 1.48
C ILE A 327 -11.55 -20.46 2.72
N MET A 328 -12.68 -19.78 2.55
CA MET A 328 -13.34 -19.06 3.64
C MET A 328 -13.94 -20.01 4.67
N THR A 329 -14.51 -21.13 4.22
CA THR A 329 -14.97 -22.19 5.12
C THR A 329 -13.80 -22.81 5.88
N TYR A 330 -12.69 -23.13 5.20
CA TYR A 330 -11.49 -23.64 5.86
C TYR A 330 -11.02 -22.70 6.97
N ILE A 331 -10.85 -21.41 6.67
CA ILE A 331 -10.37 -20.39 7.63
C ILE A 331 -11.33 -20.27 8.84
N GLN A 332 -12.64 -20.24 8.61
CA GLN A 332 -13.59 -20.10 9.72
C GLN A 332 -13.65 -21.35 10.61
N ALA A 333 -13.65 -22.53 9.99
CA ALA A 333 -13.73 -23.83 10.64
C ALA A 333 -12.46 -24.13 11.45
N SER A 334 -11.28 -24.00 10.84
CA SER A 334 -9.99 -24.12 11.55
C SER A 334 -9.89 -23.06 12.65
N GLY A 335 -10.36 -21.83 12.40
CA GLY A 335 -10.42 -20.75 13.38
C GLY A 335 -11.24 -21.04 14.65
N ARG A 336 -11.98 -22.15 14.72
CA ARG A 336 -12.64 -22.59 15.96
C ARG A 336 -11.68 -23.18 16.99
N THR A 337 -10.51 -23.63 16.55
CA THR A 337 -9.48 -24.25 17.41
C THR A 337 -8.57 -23.23 18.06
N SER A 338 -8.64 -21.96 17.66
CA SER A 338 -7.80 -20.89 18.18
C SER A 338 -8.65 -19.66 18.45
N ARG A 339 -8.65 -19.19 19.70
CA ARG A 339 -9.45 -18.04 20.12
C ARG A 339 -8.64 -17.14 21.02
N MET A 340 -9.02 -15.88 21.00
CA MET A 340 -8.47 -14.91 21.93
C MET A 340 -9.10 -15.09 23.31
N PHE A 341 -8.23 -15.04 24.30
CA PHE A 341 -8.57 -14.97 25.71
C PHE A 341 -7.63 -13.95 26.37
N VAL A 342 -7.76 -13.78 27.67
CA VAL A 342 -7.02 -12.76 28.41
C VAL A 342 -5.50 -12.95 28.36
N GLY A 343 -5.01 -14.19 28.24
CA GLY A 343 -3.59 -14.51 28.11
C GLY A 343 -3.05 -14.50 26.68
N GLY A 344 -3.83 -14.02 25.70
CA GLY A 344 -3.42 -13.95 24.30
C GLY A 344 -4.32 -14.77 23.38
N ILE A 345 -3.73 -15.57 22.49
CA ILE A 345 -4.45 -16.40 21.52
C ILE A 345 -4.10 -17.85 21.78
N THR A 346 -5.11 -18.70 21.96
CA THR A 346 -4.90 -20.13 22.17
C THR A 346 -4.33 -20.79 20.92
N LYS A 347 -3.37 -21.69 21.09
CA LYS A 347 -2.91 -22.60 20.04
C LYS A 347 -4.00 -23.60 19.65
N GLY A 348 -3.95 -24.03 18.40
CA GLY A 348 -4.82 -25.05 17.84
C GLY A 348 -4.16 -25.79 16.69
N LEU A 349 -4.75 -26.92 16.30
CA LEU A 349 -4.30 -27.76 15.18
C LEU A 349 -5.41 -27.90 14.13
N SER A 350 -5.04 -27.86 12.86
CA SER A 350 -5.95 -28.10 11.73
C SER A 350 -5.33 -29.14 10.81
N VAL A 351 -6.04 -30.24 10.53
CA VAL A 351 -5.55 -31.33 9.68
C VAL A 351 -6.46 -31.51 8.49
N VAL A 352 -5.94 -31.32 7.27
CA VAL A 352 -6.66 -31.60 6.03
C VAL A 352 -6.24 -32.95 5.48
N ILE A 353 -7.16 -33.91 5.42
CA ILE A 353 -6.91 -35.18 4.74
C ILE A 353 -7.10 -34.94 3.24
N VAL A 354 -6.03 -35.15 2.49
CA VAL A 354 -5.96 -34.83 1.06
C VAL A 354 -6.70 -35.88 0.26
N ASP A 355 -7.78 -35.47 -0.39
CA ASP A 355 -8.52 -36.34 -1.32
C ASP A 355 -8.31 -35.96 -2.80
N ASP A 356 -7.65 -34.82 -3.06
CA ASP A 356 -7.28 -34.36 -4.40
C ASP A 356 -6.04 -33.43 -4.31
N GLU A 357 -4.97 -33.78 -5.03
CA GLU A 357 -3.70 -33.03 -4.98
C GLU A 357 -3.79 -31.63 -5.63
N ARG A 358 -4.60 -31.45 -6.68
CA ARG A 358 -4.78 -30.15 -7.33
C ARG A 358 -5.57 -29.21 -6.45
N LEU A 359 -6.62 -29.70 -5.79
CA LEU A 359 -7.36 -28.91 -4.82
C LEU A 359 -6.50 -28.55 -3.60
N LEU A 360 -5.59 -29.43 -3.18
CA LEU A 360 -4.63 -29.11 -2.13
C LEU A 360 -3.77 -27.94 -2.58
N TYR A 361 -3.15 -28.02 -3.76
CA TYR A 361 -2.36 -26.92 -4.31
C TYR A 361 -3.15 -25.60 -4.35
N GLY A 362 -4.40 -25.64 -4.81
CA GLY A 362 -5.31 -24.49 -4.79
C GLY A 362 -5.58 -23.94 -3.38
N LEU A 363 -5.80 -24.81 -2.38
CA LEU A 363 -6.03 -24.43 -0.99
C LEU A 363 -4.79 -23.76 -0.38
N LEU A 364 -3.61 -24.40 -0.52
CA LEU A 364 -2.33 -23.91 -0.01
C LEU A 364 -2.00 -22.53 -0.60
N ARG A 365 -2.15 -22.37 -1.91
CA ARG A 365 -1.83 -21.12 -2.61
C ARG A 365 -2.83 -20.02 -2.27
N ARG A 366 -4.13 -20.32 -2.28
CA ARG A 366 -5.16 -19.28 -2.11
C ARG A 366 -5.32 -18.82 -0.67
N THR A 367 -5.09 -19.67 0.32
CA THR A 367 -5.13 -19.26 1.74
C THR A 367 -4.13 -18.15 2.06
N LYS A 368 -2.93 -18.18 1.46
CA LYS A 368 -1.90 -17.12 1.59
C LYS A 368 -2.37 -15.74 1.17
N TRP A 369 -3.35 -15.63 0.26
CA TRP A 369 -3.91 -14.33 -0.13
C TRP A 369 -4.82 -13.72 0.94
N PHE A 370 -5.46 -14.56 1.76
CA PHE A 370 -6.35 -14.13 2.84
C PHE A 370 -5.61 -13.95 4.16
N ILE A 371 -4.63 -14.82 4.44
CA ILE A 371 -3.82 -14.82 5.65
C ILE A 371 -2.37 -14.88 5.22
N GLU A 372 -1.68 -13.75 5.29
CA GLU A 372 -0.30 -13.61 4.80
C GLU A 372 0.68 -14.54 5.50
N ASP A 373 0.51 -14.69 6.82
CA ASP A 373 1.43 -15.44 7.67
C ASP A 373 1.02 -16.92 7.81
N ILE A 374 0.13 -17.44 6.94
CA ILE A 374 -0.27 -18.85 7.01
C ILE A 374 0.82 -19.75 6.44
N GLU A 375 1.26 -20.70 7.26
CA GLU A 375 2.20 -21.74 6.88
C GLU A 375 1.52 -23.10 6.94
N TRP A 376 1.90 -23.98 6.01
CA TRP A 376 1.33 -25.30 5.88
C TRP A 376 2.41 -26.35 6.04
N PHE A 377 2.15 -27.33 6.90
CA PHE A 377 3.09 -28.41 7.20
C PHE A 377 2.51 -29.77 6.78
N ASP A 378 3.38 -30.70 6.43
CA ASP A 378 2.99 -32.11 6.37
C ASP A 378 2.71 -32.59 7.80
N PHE A 379 1.55 -33.19 8.02
CA PHE A 379 1.19 -33.71 9.34
C PHE A 379 2.20 -34.72 9.87
N LYS A 380 2.89 -35.47 9.00
CA LYS A 380 3.90 -36.46 9.39
C LYS A 380 5.22 -35.84 9.88
N THR A 381 5.46 -34.54 9.63
CA THR A 381 6.75 -33.89 9.95
C THR A 381 6.71 -33.02 11.21
N ILE A 382 5.54 -32.81 11.81
CA ILE A 382 5.39 -31.96 13.01
C ILE A 382 5.73 -32.73 14.30
N ASP A 383 6.23 -31.99 15.30
CA ASP A 383 6.34 -32.50 16.68
C ASP A 383 4.97 -32.43 17.36
N LEU A 384 4.19 -33.51 17.20
CA LEU A 384 2.81 -33.58 17.65
C LEU A 384 2.69 -33.58 19.19
N GLU A 385 3.62 -34.23 19.90
CA GLU A 385 3.58 -34.30 21.36
C GLU A 385 3.83 -32.93 21.99
N LYS A 386 4.81 -32.18 21.49
CA LYS A 386 5.03 -30.80 21.93
C LYS A 386 3.81 -29.93 21.63
N LEU A 387 3.28 -30.00 20.42
CA LEU A 387 2.12 -29.18 20.02
C LEU A 387 0.88 -29.45 20.89
N LEU A 388 0.58 -30.73 21.16
CA LEU A 388 -0.57 -31.09 22.00
C LEU A 388 -0.42 -30.61 23.44
N ARG A 389 0.80 -30.70 24.02
CA ARG A 389 1.09 -30.13 25.34
C ARG A 389 0.80 -28.64 25.40
N GLU A 390 1.31 -27.88 24.43
CA GLU A 390 1.08 -26.43 24.36
C GLU A 390 -0.42 -26.09 24.20
N ILE A 391 -1.14 -26.85 23.37
CA ILE A 391 -2.59 -26.69 23.20
C ILE A 391 -3.33 -26.94 24.53
N ASP A 392 -2.96 -28.01 25.25
CA ASP A 392 -3.59 -28.39 26.51
C ASP A 392 -3.32 -27.41 27.64
N GLU A 393 -2.08 -26.91 27.74
CA GLU A 393 -1.70 -25.84 28.65
C GLU A 393 -2.56 -24.59 28.42
N ASP A 394 -2.78 -24.20 27.15
CA ASP A 394 -3.68 -23.10 26.81
C ASP A 394 -5.13 -23.38 27.24
N ARG A 395 -5.63 -24.61 27.05
CA ARG A 395 -7.01 -24.97 27.47
C ARG A 395 -7.17 -24.89 28.97
N GLU A 396 -6.22 -25.40 29.73
CA GLU A 396 -6.24 -25.34 31.20
C GLU A 396 -6.13 -23.91 31.70
N LEU A 397 -5.30 -23.08 31.06
CA LEU A 397 -5.21 -21.66 31.38
C LEU A 397 -6.53 -20.93 31.11
N VAL A 398 -7.19 -21.18 29.97
CA VAL A 398 -8.51 -20.59 29.67
C VAL A 398 -9.55 -21.00 30.71
N LYS A 399 -9.57 -22.28 31.13
CA LYS A 399 -10.46 -22.76 32.20
C LYS A 399 -10.18 -22.05 33.52
N ALA A 400 -8.91 -21.92 33.89
CA ALA A 400 -8.50 -21.24 35.13
C ALA A 400 -8.93 -19.76 35.13
N VAL A 401 -8.75 -19.06 34.00
CA VAL A 401 -9.17 -17.66 33.84
C VAL A 401 -10.69 -17.53 33.94
N ARG A 402 -11.45 -18.39 33.24
CA ARG A 402 -12.92 -18.37 33.30
C ARG A 402 -13.47 -18.71 34.68
N ALA A 403 -12.78 -19.57 35.43
CA ALA A 403 -13.10 -19.91 36.80
C ALA A 403 -12.65 -18.83 37.82
N GLY A 404 -12.04 -17.73 37.37
CA GLY A 404 -11.56 -16.64 38.24
C GLY A 404 -10.35 -17.01 39.10
N LYS A 405 -9.61 -18.07 38.77
CA LYS A 405 -8.46 -18.57 39.54
C LYS A 405 -7.14 -17.85 39.23
N VAL A 406 -7.13 -16.92 38.27
CA VAL A 406 -5.93 -16.18 37.83
C VAL A 406 -5.94 -14.75 38.40
N LYS A 407 -4.80 -14.34 38.98
CA LYS A 407 -4.61 -12.99 39.53
C LYS A 407 -4.61 -11.91 38.43
N VAL A 408 -5.17 -10.74 38.74
CA VAL A 408 -5.34 -9.61 37.80
C VAL A 408 -4.00 -9.02 37.35
N GLU A 409 -2.95 -9.12 38.18
CA GLU A 409 -1.61 -8.61 37.87
C GLU A 409 -0.96 -9.41 36.73
N LYS A 410 -1.03 -10.75 36.76
CA LYS A 410 -0.55 -11.61 35.67
C LYS A 410 -1.30 -11.37 34.36
N VAL A 411 -2.59 -11.07 34.46
CA VAL A 411 -3.44 -10.70 33.31
C VAL A 411 -2.97 -9.40 32.64
N LYS A 412 -2.59 -8.39 33.42
CA LYS A 412 -2.06 -7.11 32.90
C LYS A 412 -0.69 -7.24 32.25
N GLU A 413 0.11 -8.24 32.64
CA GLU A 413 1.38 -8.54 31.97
C GLU A 413 1.17 -9.14 30.57
N TRP A 414 0.11 -9.91 30.39
CA TRP A 414 -0.20 -10.59 29.12
C TRP A 414 -0.86 -9.71 28.06
N PHE A 415 -1.50 -8.61 28.48
CA PHE A 415 -2.26 -7.76 27.57
C PHE A 415 -2.08 -6.29 27.91
N LYS A 416 -1.51 -5.52 26.98
CA LYS A 416 -1.27 -4.08 27.16
C LYS A 416 -2.13 -3.23 26.24
N THR A 417 -2.53 -2.06 26.72
CA THR A 417 -3.17 -1.04 25.89
C THR A 417 -2.09 -0.16 25.27
N VAL A 418 -2.14 0.03 23.95
CA VAL A 418 -1.10 0.74 23.18
C VAL A 418 -1.74 1.78 22.28
N LEU A 419 -1.27 3.03 22.35
CA LEU A 419 -1.62 4.09 21.41
C LEU A 419 -0.50 4.25 20.37
N LEU A 420 -0.78 3.93 19.11
CA LEU A 420 0.09 4.18 17.98
C LEU A 420 -0.35 5.46 17.25
N VAL A 421 0.52 6.47 17.27
CA VAL A 421 0.30 7.75 16.58
C VAL A 421 1.13 7.78 15.30
N VAL A 422 0.48 7.94 14.15
CA VAL A 422 1.15 8.08 12.84
C VAL A 422 0.85 9.43 12.21
N GLU A 423 1.56 9.80 11.14
CA GLU A 423 1.35 11.09 10.48
C GLU A 423 0.14 11.10 9.55
N SER A 424 -0.15 10.01 8.83
CA SER A 424 -1.18 9.97 7.79
C SER A 424 -2.46 9.19 8.17
N PRO A 425 -3.66 9.72 7.89
CA PRO A 425 -4.92 9.02 8.16
C PRO A 425 -5.10 7.72 7.35
N ASN A 426 -4.51 7.64 6.15
CA ASN A 426 -4.56 6.41 5.35
C ASN A 426 -3.74 5.33 6.05
N LYS A 427 -2.50 5.65 6.45
CA LYS A 427 -1.61 4.74 7.17
C LYS A 427 -2.27 4.23 8.46
N ALA A 428 -2.87 5.10 9.26
CA ALA A 428 -3.58 4.69 10.48
C ALA A 428 -4.69 3.66 10.21
N ARG A 429 -5.47 3.90 9.15
CA ARG A 429 -6.54 2.99 8.77
C ARG A 429 -6.02 1.68 8.16
N THR A 430 -4.92 1.73 7.40
CA THR A 430 -4.26 0.57 6.79
C THR A 430 -3.76 -0.37 7.88
N ILE A 431 -3.00 0.18 8.83
CA ILE A 431 -2.48 -0.55 9.98
C ILE A 431 -3.60 -1.22 10.77
N ALA A 432 -4.66 -0.47 11.10
CA ALA A 432 -5.80 -1.03 11.81
C ALA A 432 -6.45 -2.19 11.04
N ASN A 433 -6.64 -2.05 9.72
CA ASN A 433 -7.26 -3.08 8.90
C ASN A 433 -6.46 -4.40 8.81
N PHE A 434 -5.15 -4.39 9.06
CA PHE A 434 -4.35 -5.63 9.11
C PHE A 434 -4.78 -6.57 10.23
N PHE A 435 -5.28 -6.04 11.32
CA PHE A 435 -5.71 -6.80 12.49
C PHE A 435 -7.22 -7.07 12.52
N GLY A 436 -7.91 -6.74 11.42
CA GLY A 436 -9.35 -6.95 11.25
C GLY A 436 -10.11 -5.64 11.12
N LYS A 437 -11.44 -5.68 11.29
CA LYS A 437 -12.26 -4.49 11.15
C LYS A 437 -12.24 -3.68 12.46
N PRO A 438 -11.68 -2.46 12.48
CA PRO A 438 -11.58 -1.66 13.70
C PRO A 438 -12.94 -1.21 14.22
N THR A 439 -13.03 -1.09 15.55
CA THR A 439 -13.96 -0.17 16.20
C THR A 439 -13.44 1.25 16.00
N ILE A 440 -14.33 2.21 15.73
CA ILE A 440 -13.92 3.59 15.42
C ILE A 440 -14.51 4.54 16.46
N ARG A 441 -13.66 5.23 17.20
CA ARG A 441 -14.02 6.40 18.03
C ARG A 441 -13.74 7.68 17.28
N ARG A 442 -14.55 8.71 17.53
CA ARG A 442 -14.49 10.01 16.85
C ARG A 442 -14.76 11.14 17.81
N ARG A 443 -13.97 12.20 17.70
CA ARG A 443 -14.18 13.48 18.38
C ARG A 443 -13.71 14.61 17.46
N ASN A 444 -14.53 15.64 17.26
CA ASN A 444 -14.24 16.80 16.40
C ASN A 444 -13.74 16.47 14.97
N GLY A 445 -14.10 15.30 14.42
CA GLY A 445 -13.65 14.87 13.09
C GLY A 445 -12.34 14.06 13.08
N LEU A 446 -11.66 13.96 14.21
CA LEU A 446 -10.54 13.05 14.44
C LEU A 446 -11.05 11.63 14.67
N LYS A 447 -10.21 10.64 14.35
CA LYS A 447 -10.57 9.22 14.40
C LYS A 447 -9.51 8.43 15.14
N VAL A 448 -9.97 7.48 15.93
CA VAL A 448 -9.13 6.44 16.54
C VAL A 448 -9.68 5.11 16.10
N TYR A 449 -8.79 4.25 15.62
CA TYR A 449 -9.09 2.91 15.20
C TYR A 449 -8.63 1.95 16.28
N GLU A 450 -9.54 1.22 16.89
CA GLU A 450 -9.23 0.26 17.95
C GLU A 450 -9.30 -1.15 17.39
N VAL A 451 -8.18 -1.87 17.50
CA VAL A 451 -8.02 -3.25 17.08
C VAL A 451 -7.21 -4.03 18.11
N THR A 452 -7.33 -5.34 18.08
CA THR A 452 -6.55 -6.22 18.92
C THR A 452 -5.57 -6.98 18.05
N THR A 453 -4.31 -7.07 18.51
CA THR A 453 -3.24 -7.82 17.82
C THR A 453 -3.04 -9.21 18.42
N GLY A 454 -3.77 -9.55 19.48
CA GLY A 454 -3.53 -10.72 20.33
C GLY A 454 -2.78 -10.35 21.62
N LYS A 455 -1.67 -9.61 21.50
CA LYS A 455 -0.88 -9.11 22.65
C LYS A 455 -1.29 -7.72 23.12
N TYR A 456 -1.77 -6.89 22.19
CA TYR A 456 -2.08 -5.48 22.44
C TYR A 456 -3.52 -5.15 22.09
N LEU A 457 -4.18 -4.31 22.90
CA LEU A 457 -5.27 -3.45 22.42
C LEU A 457 -4.64 -2.22 21.78
N LEU A 458 -4.56 -2.26 20.46
CA LEU A 458 -3.93 -1.23 19.65
C LEU A 458 -4.95 -0.16 19.25
N MET A 459 -4.72 1.06 19.72
CA MET A 459 -5.41 2.28 19.32
C MET A 459 -4.55 3.00 18.30
N VAL A 460 -4.99 3.12 17.05
CA VAL A 460 -4.24 3.79 15.99
C VAL A 460 -4.91 5.12 15.65
N THR A 461 -4.16 6.22 15.69
CA THR A 461 -4.65 7.54 15.28
C THR A 461 -3.63 8.27 14.42
N ALA A 462 -4.06 9.35 13.77
CA ALA A 462 -3.22 10.13 12.87
C ALA A 462 -3.24 11.62 13.19
N THR A 463 -2.09 12.27 13.07
CA THR A 463 -1.99 13.74 13.21
C THR A 463 -2.49 14.48 11.96
N GLY A 464 -2.43 13.85 10.79
CA GLY A 464 -2.75 14.48 9.52
C GLY A 464 -1.64 15.38 8.97
N GLY A 465 -0.39 15.06 9.30
CA GLY A 465 0.82 15.80 8.93
C GLY A 465 1.48 16.51 10.11
N HIS A 466 2.20 17.59 9.81
CA HIS A 466 2.81 18.45 10.82
C HIS A 466 1.75 19.09 11.71
N VAL A 467 2.03 19.14 13.01
CA VAL A 467 1.18 19.79 14.00
C VAL A 467 1.74 21.16 14.38
N PHE A 468 3.06 21.27 14.43
CA PHE A 468 3.78 22.49 14.80
C PHE A 468 4.65 22.97 13.63
N ASP A 469 4.86 24.28 13.54
CA ASP A 469 5.85 24.90 12.65
C ASP A 469 6.42 26.16 13.31
N LEU A 470 7.56 26.64 12.80
CA LEU A 470 8.24 27.81 13.33
C LEU A 470 7.33 29.05 13.21
N VAL A 471 7.21 29.80 14.29
CA VAL A 471 6.59 31.14 14.28
C VAL A 471 7.41 32.07 13.39
N VAL A 472 6.83 33.19 12.96
CA VAL A 472 7.49 34.15 12.07
C VAL A 472 7.89 35.41 12.84
N SER A 473 7.13 35.79 13.87
CA SER A 473 7.26 37.09 14.53
C SER A 473 8.37 37.17 15.59
N GLN A 474 8.71 36.07 16.27
CA GLN A 474 9.60 36.09 17.43
C GLN A 474 11.07 35.95 17.07
N GLY A 475 11.95 36.69 17.76
CA GLY A 475 13.40 36.65 17.55
C GLY A 475 13.79 36.89 16.09
N PHE A 476 14.88 36.27 15.65
CA PHE A 476 15.33 36.32 14.27
C PHE A 476 14.55 35.28 13.43
N HIS A 477 13.44 35.72 12.83
CA HIS A 477 12.56 34.93 11.96
C HIS A 477 11.98 33.64 12.59
N GLY A 478 11.69 33.68 13.89
CA GLY A 478 11.15 32.56 14.67
C GLY A 478 12.15 31.88 15.59
N ILE A 479 13.38 32.37 15.68
CA ILE A 479 14.46 31.78 16.47
C ILE A 479 14.97 32.83 17.46
N LEU A 480 14.95 32.53 18.76
CA LEU A 480 15.64 33.34 19.76
C LEU A 480 17.13 33.03 19.68
N THR A 481 17.96 34.05 19.53
CA THR A 481 19.41 33.91 19.32
C THR A 481 20.15 34.31 20.59
N PRO A 482 21.29 33.68 20.93
CA PRO A 482 22.09 34.09 22.09
C PRO A 482 22.59 35.54 22.02
N LYS A 483 22.71 36.07 20.80
CA LYS A 483 23.25 37.41 20.52
C LYS A 483 22.20 38.52 20.74
N ASP A 484 20.91 38.24 20.49
CA ASP A 484 19.84 39.24 20.55
C ASP A 484 18.76 38.93 21.60
N SER A 485 18.89 37.84 22.33
CA SER A 485 17.92 37.38 23.33
C SER A 485 18.65 36.86 24.56
N TYR A 486 18.03 36.99 25.76
CA TYR A 486 18.57 36.46 27.02
C TYR A 486 18.45 34.93 27.10
N VAL A 487 19.07 34.22 26.14
CA VAL A 487 19.04 32.77 25.99
C VAL A 487 20.47 32.24 25.82
N ASP A 488 20.73 31.03 26.30
CA ASP A 488 22.06 30.40 26.29
C ASP A 488 22.40 29.69 24.96
N ARG A 489 21.41 29.54 24.08
CA ARG A 489 21.50 28.77 22.83
C ARG A 489 20.47 29.26 21.80
N TYR A 490 20.60 28.81 20.56
CA TYR A 490 19.56 29.01 19.54
C TYR A 490 18.28 28.26 19.92
N LEU A 491 17.20 28.99 20.19
CA LEU A 491 15.90 28.44 20.61
C LEU A 491 14.84 28.68 19.53
N PRO A 492 14.55 27.69 18.66
CA PRO A 492 13.44 27.78 17.71
C PRO A 492 12.10 27.80 18.44
N VAL A 493 11.25 28.78 18.10
CA VAL A 493 9.91 28.93 18.68
C VAL A 493 8.88 28.35 17.71
N TYR A 494 8.07 27.43 18.21
CA TYR A 494 7.03 26.74 17.45
C TYR A 494 5.63 27.12 17.95
N ASP A 495 4.67 27.17 17.04
CA ASP A 495 3.24 27.24 17.37
C ASP A 495 2.44 26.23 16.53
N THR A 496 1.19 25.98 16.90
CA THR A 496 0.33 25.05 16.19
C THR A 496 0.00 25.56 14.80
N LEU A 497 0.06 24.64 13.83
CA LEU A 497 -0.32 24.90 12.46
C LEU A 497 -1.83 25.07 12.35
N LYS A 498 -2.23 26.19 11.74
CA LYS A 498 -3.60 26.56 11.47
C LYS A 498 -3.81 26.53 9.96
N ARG A 499 -4.91 25.91 9.50
CA ARG A 499 -5.26 25.82 8.08
C ARG A 499 -6.63 26.43 7.83
N CYS A 500 -6.70 27.41 6.93
CA CYS A 500 -7.97 27.92 6.46
C CYS A 500 -8.65 26.89 5.57
N LEU A 501 -9.88 26.50 5.92
CA LEU A 501 -10.65 25.51 5.17
C LEU A 501 -11.28 26.09 3.89
N ASP A 502 -11.34 27.41 3.76
CA ASP A 502 -11.93 28.07 2.60
C ASP A 502 -10.89 28.34 1.50
N CYS A 503 -9.69 28.85 1.85
CA CYS A 503 -8.64 29.17 0.87
C CYS A 503 -7.42 28.25 0.93
N GLY A 504 -7.35 27.33 1.89
CA GLY A 504 -6.26 26.37 2.04
C GLY A 504 -4.96 26.91 2.64
N TYR A 505 -4.86 28.23 2.90
CA TYR A 505 -3.66 28.85 3.46
C TYR A 505 -3.31 28.28 4.85
N GLN A 506 -2.02 28.02 5.06
CA GLN A 506 -1.47 27.54 6.33
C GLN A 506 -0.65 28.63 6.97
N PHE A 507 -0.79 28.78 8.28
CA PHE A 507 -0.09 29.78 9.08
C PHE A 507 0.05 29.30 10.53
N THR A 508 0.97 29.90 11.27
CA THR A 508 1.18 29.66 12.70
C THR A 508 0.50 30.74 13.52
N GLU A 509 0.69 32.01 13.17
CA GLU A 509 0.25 33.13 14.01
C GLU A 509 -0.96 33.87 13.42
N TYR A 510 -1.87 34.31 14.30
CA TYR A 510 -2.93 35.24 13.92
C TYR A 510 -2.35 36.65 13.80
N VAL A 511 -2.86 37.44 12.85
CA VAL A 511 -2.51 38.86 12.76
C VAL A 511 -3.25 39.59 13.86
N GLU A 512 -2.52 40.21 14.79
CA GLU A 512 -3.07 40.84 16.01
C GLU A 512 -4.26 41.75 15.71
N ASP A 513 -4.12 42.66 14.73
CA ASP A 513 -5.15 43.64 14.35
C ASP A 513 -6.39 43.04 13.69
N LYS A 514 -6.32 41.79 13.20
CA LYS A 514 -7.42 41.13 12.47
C LYS A 514 -8.17 40.10 13.30
N GLY A 515 -7.69 39.80 14.51
CA GLY A 515 -8.24 38.76 15.37
C GLY A 515 -8.09 37.34 14.81
N LYS A 516 -8.91 36.39 15.29
CA LYS A 516 -8.86 34.95 14.91
C LYS A 516 -9.44 34.67 13.52
N VAL A 517 -8.86 35.26 12.49
CA VAL A 517 -9.23 35.08 11.07
C VAL A 517 -8.06 34.61 10.24
N CYS A 518 -8.34 34.03 9.07
CA CYS A 518 -7.33 33.69 8.09
C CYS A 518 -6.62 34.97 7.62
N PRO A 519 -5.29 35.06 7.71
CA PRO A 519 -4.56 36.28 7.33
C PRO A 519 -4.64 36.57 5.83
N LYS A 520 -4.90 35.54 5.00
CA LYS A 520 -4.99 35.66 3.54
C LYS A 520 -6.38 36.07 3.04
N CYS A 521 -7.45 35.49 3.57
CA CYS A 521 -8.82 35.69 3.05
C CYS A 521 -9.83 36.21 4.08
N GLY A 522 -9.44 36.45 5.33
CA GLY A 522 -10.33 36.93 6.39
C GLY A 522 -11.35 35.92 6.92
N SER A 523 -11.32 34.66 6.43
CA SER A 523 -12.27 33.63 6.88
C SER A 523 -12.02 33.21 8.33
N LYS A 524 -13.12 32.99 9.09
CA LYS A 524 -13.12 32.37 10.43
C LYS A 524 -13.11 30.84 10.40
N ASN A 525 -13.24 30.21 9.22
CA ASN A 525 -13.31 28.77 9.05
C ASN A 525 -11.90 28.16 9.07
N ILE A 526 -11.33 28.02 10.26
CA ILE A 526 -9.93 27.66 10.50
C ILE A 526 -9.88 26.36 11.28
N ARG A 527 -9.06 25.42 10.83
CA ARG A 527 -8.72 24.22 11.58
C ARG A 527 -7.39 24.43 12.29
N ASP A 528 -7.39 24.33 13.61
CA ASP A 528 -6.19 24.40 14.44
C ASP A 528 -5.71 22.98 14.79
N SER A 529 -4.42 22.73 14.64
CA SER A 529 -3.81 21.45 15.01
C SER A 529 -3.75 21.23 16.53
N LEU A 530 -4.00 22.27 17.34
CA LEU A 530 -4.15 22.16 18.79
C LEU A 530 -5.25 21.17 19.19
N GLU A 531 -6.37 21.15 18.45
CA GLU A 531 -7.46 20.19 18.69
C GLU A 531 -6.98 18.74 18.54
N ILE A 532 -6.00 18.51 17.65
CA ILE A 532 -5.41 17.21 17.38
C ILE A 532 -4.56 16.76 18.55
N ILE A 533 -3.66 17.62 19.02
CA ILE A 533 -2.78 17.30 20.17
C ILE A 533 -3.60 17.07 21.43
N ASN A 534 -4.57 17.92 21.72
CA ASN A 534 -5.40 17.76 22.92
C ASN A 534 -6.17 16.44 22.89
N PHE A 535 -6.67 16.04 21.72
CA PHE A 535 -7.30 14.73 21.57
C PHE A 535 -6.32 13.58 21.80
N ILE A 536 -5.10 13.66 21.28
CA ILE A 536 -4.08 12.60 21.47
C ILE A 536 -3.61 12.55 22.93
N LYS A 537 -3.53 13.69 23.64
CA LYS A 537 -3.26 13.75 25.08
C LYS A 537 -4.29 12.97 25.89
N GLU A 538 -5.57 13.18 25.62
CA GLU A 538 -6.65 12.41 26.26
C GLU A 538 -6.50 10.90 26.02
N LEU A 539 -6.14 10.48 24.79
CA LEU A 539 -5.92 9.07 24.48
C LEU A 539 -4.66 8.51 25.16
N ALA A 540 -3.61 9.33 25.33
CA ALA A 540 -2.37 8.92 25.99
C ALA A 540 -2.60 8.56 27.47
N GLU A 541 -3.54 9.22 28.13
CA GLU A 541 -3.94 8.94 29.51
C GLU A 541 -4.72 7.61 29.64
N GLU A 542 -5.38 7.16 28.56
CA GLU A 542 -6.17 5.93 28.54
C GLU A 542 -5.31 4.66 28.40
N VAL A 543 -4.04 4.77 27.97
CA VAL A 543 -3.21 3.63 27.59
C VAL A 543 -2.00 3.40 28.49
N ASP A 544 -1.41 2.20 28.40
CA ASP A 544 -0.19 1.83 29.13
C ASP A 544 1.08 2.26 28.41
N LEU A 545 1.04 2.33 27.08
CA LEU A 545 2.19 2.65 26.23
C LEU A 545 1.77 3.50 25.04
N VAL A 546 2.48 4.61 24.81
CA VAL A 546 2.35 5.45 23.62
C VAL A 546 3.54 5.19 22.70
N LEU A 547 3.24 4.91 21.43
CA LEU A 547 4.23 4.67 20.37
C LEU A 547 4.03 5.70 19.26
N ILE A 548 5.11 6.38 18.90
CA ILE A 548 5.12 7.31 17.77
C ILE A 548 5.69 6.59 16.55
N GLY A 549 4.87 6.44 15.50
CA GLY A 549 5.19 5.69 14.28
C GLY A 549 5.16 6.56 13.04
N THR A 550 5.87 7.70 13.08
CA THR A 550 6.07 8.59 11.92
C THR A 550 6.98 7.96 10.87
N ASP A 551 7.08 8.57 9.69
CA ASP A 551 7.98 8.12 8.61
C ASP A 551 9.43 7.94 9.11
N PRO A 552 10.20 6.97 8.56
CA PRO A 552 11.54 6.65 9.02
C PRO A 552 12.61 7.61 8.47
N ASP A 553 12.33 8.91 8.37
CA ASP A 553 13.27 9.94 7.90
C ASP A 553 13.50 11.03 8.97
N THR A 554 14.45 11.93 8.74
CA THR A 554 14.76 13.04 9.67
C THR A 554 13.55 13.96 9.92
N GLU A 555 12.74 14.21 8.88
CA GLU A 555 11.47 14.94 8.98
C GLU A 555 10.49 14.20 9.91
N GLY A 556 10.30 12.91 9.72
CA GLY A 556 9.45 12.05 10.54
C GLY A 556 9.92 11.95 11.99
N GLU A 557 11.24 11.86 12.24
CA GLU A 557 11.79 11.84 13.59
C GLU A 557 11.47 13.15 14.34
N LYS A 558 11.66 14.30 13.68
CA LYS A 558 11.32 15.60 14.28
C LYS A 558 9.82 15.78 14.51
N ILE A 559 8.96 15.40 13.54
CA ILE A 559 7.50 15.44 13.74
C ILE A 559 7.12 14.58 14.96
N GLY A 560 7.72 13.40 15.06
CA GLY A 560 7.49 12.49 16.16
C GLY A 560 7.93 13.08 17.49
N TRP A 561 9.08 13.77 17.51
CA TRP A 561 9.60 14.45 18.69
C TRP A 561 8.69 15.58 19.16
N ASP A 562 8.22 16.44 18.24
CA ASP A 562 7.28 17.52 18.58
C ASP A 562 6.03 16.98 19.29
N ILE A 563 5.49 15.88 18.78
CA ILE A 563 4.33 15.21 19.39
C ILE A 563 4.72 14.63 20.75
N ALA A 564 5.84 13.91 20.82
CA ALA A 564 6.32 13.23 22.01
C ALA A 564 6.50 14.20 23.19
N VAL A 565 7.12 15.37 22.96
CA VAL A 565 7.34 16.40 23.99
C VAL A 565 6.01 16.83 24.63
N HIS A 566 4.96 17.01 23.82
CA HIS A 566 3.65 17.43 24.30
C HIS A 566 2.85 16.31 24.96
N LEU A 567 3.09 15.05 24.59
CA LEU A 567 2.41 13.89 25.17
C LEU A 567 3.09 13.33 26.41
N ARG A 568 4.38 13.61 26.62
CA ARG A 568 5.19 13.04 27.71
C ARG A 568 4.57 13.22 29.11
N PRO A 569 3.95 14.36 29.47
CA PRO A 569 3.28 14.51 30.77
C PRO A 569 2.02 13.66 30.94
N HIS A 570 1.42 13.21 29.83
CA HIS A 570 0.15 12.48 29.79
C HIS A 570 0.34 10.97 29.57
N ALA A 571 1.54 10.54 29.17
CA ALA A 571 1.84 9.15 28.84
C ALA A 571 2.63 8.48 29.97
N LYS A 572 2.20 7.27 30.40
CA LYS A 572 2.97 6.46 31.38
C LYS A 572 4.34 6.04 30.83
N LYS A 573 4.37 5.66 29.55
CA LYS A 573 5.57 5.33 28.79
C LYS A 573 5.38 5.78 27.35
N LEU A 574 6.40 6.41 26.78
CA LEU A 574 6.39 6.90 25.39
C LEU A 574 7.67 6.48 24.68
N LEU A 575 7.53 5.87 23.52
CA LEU A 575 8.66 5.41 22.69
C LEU A 575 8.39 5.68 21.20
N ARG A 576 9.43 5.47 20.38
CA ARG A 576 9.44 5.59 18.92
C ARG A 576 9.44 4.19 18.30
N VAL A 577 8.64 3.98 17.26
CA VAL A 577 8.65 2.75 16.45
C VAL A 577 8.93 3.08 15.00
N GLU A 578 9.70 2.26 14.32
CA GLU A 578 10.13 2.52 12.94
C GLU A 578 9.78 1.33 12.05
N PHE A 579 9.20 1.61 10.88
CA PHE A 579 8.87 0.59 9.90
C PHE A 579 9.05 1.16 8.49
N HIS A 580 9.68 0.36 7.63
CA HIS A 580 10.06 0.74 6.27
C HIS A 580 9.03 0.27 5.23
N GLU A 581 8.03 -0.48 5.67
CA GLU A 581 6.89 -0.94 4.88
C GLU A 581 5.66 -0.97 5.80
N VAL A 582 4.49 -0.61 5.26
CA VAL A 582 3.22 -0.69 6.00
C VAL A 582 2.64 -2.08 5.76
N THR A 583 3.20 -3.10 6.43
CA THR A 583 2.72 -4.50 6.37
C THR A 583 2.39 -5.01 7.77
N LYS A 584 1.53 -6.03 7.89
CA LYS A 584 1.18 -6.61 9.20
C LYS A 584 2.44 -7.04 9.96
N ARG A 585 3.35 -7.73 9.28
CA ARG A 585 4.64 -8.20 9.82
C ARG A 585 5.49 -7.04 10.33
N ALA A 586 5.77 -6.04 9.49
CA ALA A 586 6.62 -4.91 9.88
C ALA A 586 6.02 -4.11 11.04
N ILE A 587 4.69 -3.98 11.11
CA ILE A 587 4.04 -3.32 12.26
C ILE A 587 4.18 -4.17 13.53
N VAL A 588 3.98 -5.48 13.46
CA VAL A 588 4.18 -6.36 14.63
C VAL A 588 5.62 -6.29 15.12
N ASP A 589 6.59 -6.38 14.21
CA ASP A 589 8.02 -6.28 14.55
C ASP A 589 8.35 -4.92 15.19
N ALA A 590 7.77 -3.83 14.67
CA ALA A 590 7.98 -2.49 15.20
C ALA A 590 7.31 -2.29 16.58
N LEU A 591 6.14 -2.91 16.83
CA LEU A 591 5.48 -2.88 18.14
C LEU A 591 6.27 -3.66 19.20
N ASP A 592 6.94 -4.75 18.80
CA ASP A 592 7.72 -5.60 19.69
C ASP A 592 9.15 -5.05 19.91
N ASN A 593 9.66 -4.17 19.04
CA ASN A 593 10.99 -3.55 19.14
C ASN A 593 10.97 -2.01 19.10
N PRO A 594 10.32 -1.34 20.08
CA PRO A 594 10.34 0.11 20.16
C PRO A 594 11.71 0.63 20.63
N ARG A 595 12.09 1.83 20.19
CA ARG A 595 13.34 2.53 20.54
C ARG A 595 13.07 3.91 21.12
N ASP A 596 14.11 4.55 21.65
CA ASP A 596 14.09 5.97 21.96
C ASP A 596 14.26 6.82 20.68
N PHE A 597 13.94 8.11 20.78
CA PHE A 597 14.17 9.06 19.69
C PHE A 597 15.66 9.28 19.47
N ASN A 598 16.06 9.41 18.20
CA ASN A 598 17.41 9.76 17.83
C ASN A 598 17.55 11.30 17.77
N ILE A 599 18.29 11.85 18.72
CA ILE A 599 18.49 13.29 18.88
C ILE A 599 19.23 13.90 17.67
N ASN A 600 20.22 13.19 17.10
CA ASN A 600 21.00 13.70 15.97
C ASN A 600 20.13 13.93 14.73
N LEU A 601 19.16 13.04 14.46
CA LEU A 601 18.20 13.22 13.35
C LEU A 601 17.33 14.46 13.56
N ILE A 602 16.93 14.73 14.81
CA ILE A 602 16.11 15.88 15.18
C ILE A 602 16.91 17.16 15.01
N GLU A 603 18.14 17.20 15.51
CA GLU A 603 19.04 18.35 15.41
C GLU A 603 19.36 18.68 13.94
N ALA A 604 19.68 17.68 13.12
CA ALA A 604 19.88 17.86 11.68
C ALA A 604 18.64 18.47 10.99
N GLN A 605 17.44 18.00 11.37
CA GLN A 605 16.19 18.56 10.84
C GLN A 605 15.97 20.01 11.28
N ILE A 606 16.27 20.34 12.54
CA ILE A 606 16.15 21.69 13.08
C ILE A 606 17.07 22.64 12.32
N VAL A 607 18.34 22.29 12.15
CA VAL A 607 19.30 23.11 11.39
C VAL A 607 18.81 23.33 9.98
N ARG A 608 18.40 22.26 9.28
CA ARG A 608 17.83 22.37 7.93
C ARG A 608 16.65 23.33 7.88
N ARG A 609 15.74 23.24 8.85
CA ARG A 609 14.52 24.07 8.88
C ARG A 609 14.82 25.54 9.18
N ILE A 610 15.77 25.81 10.08
CA ILE A 610 16.21 27.17 10.44
C ILE A 610 16.94 27.80 9.26
N GLU A 611 17.85 27.07 8.62
CA GLU A 611 18.59 27.56 7.47
C GLU A 611 17.66 27.91 6.30
N ASP A 612 16.76 26.99 5.92
CA ASP A 612 15.74 27.24 4.90
C ASP A 612 14.87 28.46 5.24
N ARG A 613 14.63 28.71 6.54
CA ARG A 613 13.87 29.86 7.03
C ARG A 613 14.67 31.14 6.86
N TRP A 614 15.91 31.21 7.33
CA TRP A 614 16.75 32.41 7.30
C TRP A 614 17.11 32.81 5.87
N ILE A 615 17.74 31.90 5.11
CA ILE A 615 18.12 32.17 3.71
C ILE A 615 16.87 32.47 2.88
N GLY A 616 15.84 31.63 3.03
CA GLY A 616 14.62 31.74 2.25
C GLY A 616 13.88 33.06 2.49
N PHE A 617 13.74 33.49 3.74
CA PHE A 617 13.05 34.75 4.05
C PHE A 617 13.83 35.96 3.59
N GLU A 618 15.14 36.04 3.89
CA GLU A 618 15.89 37.24 3.53
C GLU A 618 16.01 37.41 2.03
N LEU A 619 16.41 36.36 1.30
CA LEU A 619 16.48 36.45 -0.16
C LEU A 619 15.11 36.75 -0.78
N SER A 620 14.02 36.22 -0.22
CA SER A 620 12.67 36.54 -0.70
C SER A 620 12.30 38.00 -0.47
N ARG A 621 12.63 38.60 0.69
CA ARG A 621 12.39 40.02 0.98
C ARG A 621 13.13 40.92 0.00
N ARG A 622 14.42 40.63 -0.25
CA ARG A 622 15.22 41.36 -1.25
C ARG A 622 14.62 41.27 -2.65
N LEU A 623 14.10 40.10 -3.04
CA LEU A 623 13.35 39.97 -4.29
C LEU A 623 12.05 40.80 -4.30
N TRP A 624 11.34 40.91 -3.18
CA TRP A 624 10.12 41.72 -3.12
C TRP A 624 10.41 43.20 -3.28
N ASP A 625 11.48 43.69 -2.66
CA ASP A 625 11.89 45.09 -2.75
C ASP A 625 12.30 45.46 -4.19
N VAL A 626 12.99 44.56 -4.88
CA VAL A 626 13.49 44.79 -6.24
C VAL A 626 12.42 44.59 -7.31
N PHE A 627 11.59 43.55 -7.19
CA PHE A 627 10.63 43.18 -8.24
C PHE A 627 9.18 43.61 -7.93
N GLY A 628 8.88 44.09 -6.72
CA GLY A 628 7.54 44.49 -6.28
C GLY A 628 6.55 43.32 -6.11
N MET A 629 7.02 42.07 -6.15
CA MET A 629 6.19 40.88 -6.19
C MET A 629 6.33 40.03 -4.92
N ARG A 630 5.38 40.18 -3.98
CA ARG A 630 5.40 39.51 -2.65
C ARG A 630 5.20 37.98 -2.67
N TRP A 631 4.99 37.39 -3.85
CA TRP A 631 4.88 35.94 -4.01
C TRP A 631 6.16 35.31 -4.56
N LEU A 632 7.21 36.09 -4.82
CA LEU A 632 8.51 35.54 -5.18
C LEU A 632 9.12 34.82 -3.99
N SER A 633 9.87 33.77 -4.27
CA SER A 633 10.70 33.11 -3.28
C SER A 633 12.06 32.78 -3.85
N ALA A 634 13.07 32.83 -3.00
CA ALA A 634 14.41 32.34 -3.26
C ALA A 634 14.75 31.27 -2.23
N GLY A 635 15.65 30.37 -2.61
CA GLY A 635 16.16 29.36 -1.70
C GLY A 635 17.46 28.79 -2.24
N ARG A 636 18.34 28.37 -1.33
CA ARG A 636 19.66 27.82 -1.62
C ARG A 636 19.64 26.77 -2.71
N VAL A 637 18.70 25.81 -2.65
CA VAL A 637 18.60 24.73 -3.64
C VAL A 637 17.82 25.15 -4.90
N GLN A 638 16.81 26.02 -4.74
CA GLN A 638 15.94 26.43 -5.84
C GLN A 638 16.70 27.26 -6.89
N THR A 639 17.61 28.12 -6.45
CA THR A 639 18.32 29.07 -7.31
C THR A 639 19.37 28.41 -8.24
N PRO A 640 20.28 27.52 -7.78
CA PRO A 640 21.18 26.77 -8.65
C PRO A 640 20.42 25.95 -9.69
N VAL A 641 19.35 25.28 -9.27
CA VAL A 641 18.53 24.44 -10.16
C VAL A 641 17.88 25.30 -11.26
N LEU A 642 17.39 26.49 -10.93
CA LEU A 642 16.91 27.46 -11.92
C LEU A 642 18.04 27.90 -12.86
N GLY A 643 19.23 28.17 -12.32
CA GLY A 643 20.43 28.50 -13.09
C GLY A 643 20.78 27.44 -14.13
N TRP A 644 20.77 26.16 -13.74
CA TRP A 644 21.03 25.05 -14.67
C TRP A 644 20.01 25.00 -15.80
N ILE A 645 18.71 25.20 -15.50
CA ILE A 645 17.65 25.24 -16.51
C ILE A 645 17.89 26.39 -17.49
N ILE A 646 18.26 27.57 -16.99
CA ILE A 646 18.56 28.74 -17.81
C ILE A 646 19.77 28.48 -18.70
N GLU A 647 20.89 28.03 -18.14
CA GLU A 647 22.12 27.74 -18.88
C GLU A 647 21.86 26.70 -19.98
N LYS A 648 21.15 25.61 -19.66
CA LYS A 648 20.81 24.55 -20.61
C LYS A 648 19.90 25.06 -21.73
N TYR A 649 18.96 25.93 -21.40
CA TYR A 649 18.05 26.55 -22.36
C TYR A 649 18.78 27.54 -23.28
N GLU A 650 19.69 28.36 -22.74
CA GLU A 650 20.50 29.30 -23.52
C GLU A 650 21.40 28.57 -24.51
N LYS A 651 22.08 27.49 -24.06
CA LYS A 651 22.86 26.61 -24.95
C LYS A 651 21.99 26.05 -26.07
N TRP A 652 20.82 25.51 -25.74
CA TRP A 652 19.87 25.01 -26.75
C TRP A 652 19.39 26.09 -27.75
N ALA A 653 19.25 27.34 -27.30
CA ALA A 653 18.76 28.44 -28.12
C ALA A 653 19.83 29.05 -29.03
N LYS A 654 21.08 29.16 -28.54
CA LYS A 654 22.18 29.88 -29.20
C LYS A 654 23.14 28.94 -29.94
N GLU A 655 23.44 27.76 -29.38
CA GLU A 655 24.44 26.85 -29.93
C GLU A 655 23.80 25.88 -30.92
N ARG A 656 24.03 26.15 -32.20
CA ARG A 656 23.68 25.26 -33.29
C ARG A 656 24.93 24.75 -33.97
N ARG A 657 24.88 23.48 -34.35
CA ARG A 657 25.92 22.85 -35.18
C ARG A 657 25.27 22.17 -36.37
N LYS A 658 25.97 22.19 -37.50
CA LYS A 658 25.58 21.39 -38.66
C LYS A 658 25.95 19.94 -38.39
N VAL A 659 24.98 19.06 -38.54
CA VAL A 659 25.15 17.62 -38.39
C VAL A 659 24.76 16.96 -39.70
N TYR A 660 25.70 16.24 -40.27
CA TYR A 660 25.48 15.35 -41.40
C TYR A 660 24.84 14.08 -40.85
N VAL A 661 23.55 13.92 -41.12
CA VAL A 661 22.80 12.69 -40.80
C VAL A 661 22.86 11.81 -42.03
N VAL A 662 23.71 10.78 -41.96
CA VAL A 662 23.95 9.81 -43.02
C VAL A 662 23.13 8.56 -42.71
N LYS A 663 22.17 8.22 -43.56
CA LYS A 663 21.35 7.02 -43.38
C LYS A 663 21.62 5.98 -44.45
N VAL A 664 21.88 4.76 -44.01
CA VAL A 664 22.01 3.56 -44.83
C VAL A 664 20.73 2.72 -44.66
N LYS A 665 19.74 2.96 -45.53
CA LYS A 665 18.38 2.37 -45.46
C LYS A 665 17.85 2.35 -44.02
N ASP A 666 17.27 1.24 -43.60
CA ASP A 666 16.86 0.95 -42.22
C ASP A 666 17.97 0.27 -41.40
N LEU A 667 19.20 0.19 -41.93
CA LEU A 667 20.31 -0.54 -41.33
C LEU A 667 21.10 0.32 -40.35
N LEU A 668 21.49 1.53 -40.72
CA LEU A 668 22.37 2.38 -39.92
C LEU A 668 22.06 3.86 -40.11
N THR A 669 22.07 4.62 -39.01
CA THR A 669 22.07 6.08 -39.03
C THR A 669 23.32 6.57 -38.32
N ILE A 670 24.15 7.33 -39.02
CA ILE A 670 25.38 7.93 -38.47
C ILE A 670 25.18 9.44 -38.41
N GLU A 671 25.42 10.03 -37.24
CA GLU A 671 25.44 11.48 -37.07
C GLU A 671 26.89 11.95 -36.96
N LEU A 672 27.30 12.82 -37.89
CA LEU A 672 28.63 13.42 -37.95
C LEU A 672 28.48 14.95 -37.79
N PRO A 673 28.92 15.52 -36.67
CA PRO A 673 29.14 16.97 -36.58
C PRO A 673 30.09 17.43 -37.69
N GLU A 674 29.80 18.55 -38.35
CA GLU A 674 30.62 19.09 -39.45
C GLU A 674 32.07 19.32 -39.04
N GLU A 675 32.32 19.61 -37.75
CA GLU A 675 33.67 19.81 -37.21
C GLU A 675 34.52 18.54 -37.24
N GLU A 676 33.90 17.36 -37.18
CA GLU A 676 34.59 16.06 -37.27
C GLU A 676 34.93 15.68 -38.73
N ILE A 677 34.31 16.33 -39.70
CA ILE A 677 34.44 15.99 -41.13
C ILE A 677 35.58 16.80 -41.76
N PRO A 678 36.54 16.18 -42.47
CA PRO A 678 37.58 16.91 -43.20
C PRO A 678 36.99 17.86 -44.25
N GLU A 679 37.62 19.02 -44.48
CA GLU A 679 37.09 20.07 -45.36
C GLU A 679 36.75 19.58 -46.78
N GLU A 680 37.54 18.67 -47.32
CA GLU A 680 37.33 18.08 -48.65
C GLU A 680 35.99 17.32 -48.79
N PHE A 681 35.42 16.84 -47.68
CA PHE A 681 34.15 16.11 -47.63
C PHE A 681 32.95 16.98 -47.24
N ARG A 682 33.12 18.27 -46.89
CA ARG A 682 32.04 19.17 -46.41
C ARG A 682 31.07 19.67 -47.50
N LYS A 683 30.89 18.93 -48.60
CA LYS A 683 29.98 19.30 -49.71
C LYS A 683 28.55 18.80 -49.47
N ALA A 684 27.57 19.45 -50.11
CA ALA A 684 26.19 18.96 -50.13
C ALA A 684 26.11 17.69 -50.99
N LEU A 685 26.22 16.53 -50.35
CA LEU A 685 26.09 15.21 -50.98
C LEU A 685 24.63 14.75 -50.90
N ARG A 686 24.09 14.18 -52.00
CA ARG A 686 22.82 13.43 -51.95
C ARG A 686 23.03 12.02 -51.41
N GLU A 687 24.19 11.45 -51.73
CA GLU A 687 24.61 10.10 -51.36
C GLU A 687 26.09 10.15 -50.96
N ALA A 688 26.47 9.38 -49.95
CA ALA A 688 27.82 9.12 -49.50
C ALA A 688 28.07 7.61 -49.48
N GLU A 689 29.32 7.21 -49.68
CA GLU A 689 29.75 5.83 -49.45
C GLU A 689 30.04 5.64 -47.96
N VAL A 690 29.44 4.62 -47.36
CA VAL A 690 29.75 4.15 -46.01
C VAL A 690 30.46 2.82 -46.15
N GLU A 691 31.74 2.79 -45.76
CA GLU A 691 32.56 1.58 -45.79
C GLU A 691 32.65 0.99 -44.38
N VAL A 692 32.21 -0.24 -44.20
CA VAL A 692 32.45 -1.01 -42.98
C VAL A 692 33.83 -1.64 -43.12
N LEU A 693 34.80 -1.14 -42.36
CA LEU A 693 36.20 -1.58 -42.41
C LEU A 693 36.40 -2.89 -41.66
N GLU A 694 35.79 -2.99 -40.49
CA GLU A 694 35.90 -4.13 -39.58
C GLU A 694 34.55 -4.42 -38.94
N GLU A 695 34.24 -5.71 -38.81
CA GLU A 695 33.12 -6.18 -37.99
C GLU A 695 33.62 -7.23 -37.00
N GLU A 696 33.21 -7.10 -35.74
CA GLU A 696 33.46 -8.08 -34.69
C GLU A 696 32.15 -8.37 -33.96
N LYS A 697 31.85 -9.66 -33.75
CA LYS A 697 30.70 -10.09 -32.95
C LYS A 697 31.20 -10.64 -31.62
N LEU A 698 30.74 -10.05 -30.53
CA LEU A 698 31.12 -10.42 -29.17
C LEU A 698 29.88 -10.81 -28.38
N GLU A 699 29.92 -11.97 -27.74
CA GLU A 699 28.91 -12.34 -26.75
C GLU A 699 29.22 -11.63 -25.43
N GLU A 700 28.26 -10.87 -24.90
CA GLU A 700 28.42 -10.13 -23.65
C GLU A 700 27.24 -10.39 -22.71
N ALA A 701 27.54 -10.53 -21.42
CA ALA A 701 26.53 -10.60 -20.37
C ALA A 701 26.11 -9.19 -19.97
N ILE A 702 24.82 -8.88 -20.11
CA ILE A 702 24.22 -7.63 -19.62
C ILE A 702 23.64 -7.89 -18.24
N SER A 703 24.04 -7.07 -17.27
CA SER A 703 23.45 -7.09 -15.94
C SER A 703 22.12 -6.33 -15.91
N PRO A 704 21.15 -6.79 -15.09
CA PRO A 704 19.97 -5.98 -14.81
C PRO A 704 20.39 -4.69 -14.12
N LEU A 705 19.51 -3.68 -14.18
CA LEU A 705 19.71 -2.44 -13.46
C LEU A 705 19.33 -2.61 -11.97
N PRO A 706 19.89 -1.80 -11.05
CA PRO A 706 19.51 -1.84 -9.64
C PRO A 706 18.02 -1.53 -9.44
N PRO A 707 17.42 -1.97 -8.32
CA PRO A 707 16.07 -1.59 -7.95
C PRO A 707 15.98 -0.06 -7.76
N PHE A 708 14.76 0.46 -7.79
CA PHE A 708 14.58 1.91 -7.77
C PHE A 708 15.02 2.55 -6.44
N THR A 709 15.75 3.64 -6.56
CA THR A 709 15.86 4.74 -5.61
C THR A 709 14.86 5.84 -6.00
N THR A 710 14.68 6.86 -5.17
CA THR A 710 13.74 7.95 -5.49
C THR A 710 14.12 8.69 -6.77
N ASP A 711 15.40 8.97 -6.99
CA ASP A 711 15.88 9.66 -8.19
C ASP A 711 15.66 8.82 -9.45
N THR A 712 16.05 7.54 -9.44
CA THR A 712 15.88 6.64 -10.59
C THR A 712 14.41 6.37 -10.88
N LEU A 713 13.55 6.26 -9.86
CA LEU A 713 12.09 6.15 -10.03
C LEU A 713 11.53 7.39 -10.71
N LEU A 714 11.88 8.59 -10.23
CA LEU A 714 11.40 9.85 -10.80
C LEU A 714 11.87 10.02 -12.24
N THR A 715 13.15 9.76 -12.50
CA THR A 715 13.71 9.87 -13.85
C THR A 715 13.00 8.97 -14.84
N GLU A 716 12.75 7.71 -14.45
CA GLU A 716 12.15 6.75 -15.35
C GLU A 716 10.63 6.88 -15.47
N ALA A 717 9.92 7.05 -14.36
CA ALA A 717 8.46 7.15 -14.36
C ALA A 717 7.97 8.41 -15.07
N THR A 718 8.66 9.55 -14.94
CA THR A 718 8.31 10.78 -15.67
C THR A 718 8.47 10.61 -17.18
N ARG A 719 9.50 9.86 -17.62
CA ARG A 719 9.74 9.53 -19.03
C ARG A 719 8.72 8.53 -19.58
N THR A 720 8.55 7.40 -18.91
CA THR A 720 7.75 6.27 -19.39
C THR A 720 6.25 6.52 -19.21
N LEU A 721 5.83 6.97 -18.02
CA LEU A 721 4.42 7.18 -17.68
C LEU A 721 3.93 8.57 -18.06
N LYS A 722 4.82 9.48 -18.46
CA LYS A 722 4.49 10.85 -18.90
C LYS A 722 3.81 11.68 -17.80
N LEU A 723 4.21 11.44 -16.54
CA LEU A 723 3.70 12.12 -15.34
C LEU A 723 4.72 13.17 -14.85
N SER A 724 4.26 14.18 -14.10
CA SER A 724 5.16 15.12 -13.41
C SER A 724 5.82 14.48 -12.19
N ALA A 725 6.98 15.01 -11.76
CA ALA A 725 7.69 14.50 -10.58
C ALA A 725 6.81 14.50 -9.32
N GLY A 726 6.08 15.61 -9.05
CA GLY A 726 5.15 15.70 -7.92
C GLY A 726 4.02 14.68 -7.97
N LYS A 727 3.50 14.36 -9.17
CA LYS A 727 2.47 13.33 -9.36
C LYS A 727 3.02 11.93 -9.07
N VAL A 728 4.23 11.61 -9.53
CA VAL A 728 4.89 10.32 -9.24
C VAL A 728 5.09 10.15 -7.73
N MET A 729 5.60 11.17 -7.03
CA MET A 729 5.76 11.11 -5.56
C MET A 729 4.44 10.92 -4.83
N SER A 730 3.38 11.62 -5.24
CA SER A 730 2.05 11.43 -4.64
C SER A 730 1.52 10.01 -4.82
N LEU A 731 1.71 9.40 -6.00
CA LEU A 731 1.29 8.02 -6.26
C LEU A 731 2.14 7.02 -5.47
N ALA A 732 3.45 7.24 -5.36
CA ALA A 732 4.35 6.40 -4.58
C ALA A 732 4.01 6.47 -3.08
N GLN A 733 3.71 7.67 -2.57
CA GLN A 733 3.23 7.85 -1.19
C GLN A 733 1.92 7.09 -0.95
N ASP A 734 0.95 7.18 -1.86
CA ASP A 734 -0.29 6.42 -1.77
C ASP A 734 -0.01 4.90 -1.75
N LEU A 735 0.86 4.38 -2.62
CA LEU A 735 1.23 2.97 -2.65
C LEU A 735 1.93 2.52 -1.35
N PHE A 736 2.80 3.34 -0.78
CA PHE A 736 3.47 3.08 0.50
C PHE A 736 2.47 3.05 1.66
N GLU A 737 1.62 4.08 1.81
CA GLU A 737 0.63 4.18 2.89
C GLU A 737 -0.43 3.06 2.85
N LEU A 738 -0.69 2.51 1.66
CA LEU A 738 -1.57 1.37 1.45
C LEU A 738 -0.87 0.01 1.61
N GLY A 739 0.45 0.00 1.82
CA GLY A 739 1.24 -1.20 2.08
C GLY A 739 1.65 -2.00 0.85
N PHE A 740 1.69 -1.39 -0.34
CA PHE A 740 2.07 -2.06 -1.58
C PHE A 740 3.55 -1.96 -1.93
N ILE A 741 4.24 -0.91 -1.48
CA ILE A 741 5.68 -0.72 -1.69
C ILE A 741 6.37 -0.33 -0.40
N THR A 742 7.69 -0.51 -0.35
CA THR A 742 8.57 0.04 0.69
C THR A 742 8.60 1.57 0.66
N TYR A 743 9.21 2.17 1.68
CA TYR A 743 9.34 3.61 1.79
C TYR A 743 9.97 4.24 0.54
N HIS A 744 9.26 5.20 -0.05
CA HIS A 744 9.54 5.71 -1.40
C HIS A 744 10.53 6.88 -1.44
N ARG A 745 10.95 7.41 -0.27
CA ARG A 745 11.98 8.45 -0.14
C ARG A 745 13.28 7.81 0.35
N THR A 746 14.04 7.26 -0.59
CA THR A 746 15.25 6.48 -0.32
C THR A 746 16.27 6.75 -1.41
N ASP A 747 17.53 6.88 -1.01
CA ASP A 747 18.69 7.01 -1.89
C ASP A 747 19.52 5.72 -1.97
N SER A 748 19.10 4.68 -1.24
CA SER A 748 19.79 3.39 -1.16
C SER A 748 19.18 2.37 -2.12
N PRO A 749 19.98 1.72 -2.98
CA PRO A 749 19.52 0.59 -3.79
C PRO A 749 19.52 -0.73 -3.00
N ARG A 750 19.82 -0.71 -1.69
CA ARG A 750 19.94 -1.91 -0.85
C ARG A 750 18.65 -2.74 -0.87
N VAL A 751 18.79 -4.06 -0.95
CA VAL A 751 17.68 -5.04 -0.84
C VAL A 751 17.88 -5.92 0.40
N SER A 752 16.86 -6.00 1.25
CA SER A 752 16.85 -6.87 2.43
C SER A 752 16.74 -8.35 2.06
N THR A 753 17.08 -9.24 3.00
CA THR A 753 16.88 -10.69 2.84
C THR A 753 15.41 -11.04 2.58
N TYR A 754 14.48 -10.32 3.22
CA TYR A 754 13.05 -10.47 2.95
C TYR A 754 12.68 -10.03 1.54
N GLY A 755 13.22 -8.90 1.06
CA GLY A 755 13.05 -8.47 -0.32
C GLY A 755 13.52 -9.55 -1.32
N GLN A 756 14.69 -10.13 -1.09
CA GLN A 756 15.19 -11.24 -1.92
C GLN A 756 14.25 -12.45 -1.90
N MET A 757 13.65 -12.76 -0.75
CA MET A 757 12.65 -13.82 -0.62
C MET A 757 11.38 -13.52 -1.41
N ILE A 758 10.89 -12.28 -1.43
CA ILE A 758 9.76 -11.87 -2.28
C ILE A 758 10.04 -12.20 -3.75
N ALA A 759 11.21 -11.79 -4.26
CA ALA A 759 11.58 -12.07 -5.64
C ALA A 759 11.70 -13.56 -5.92
N LYS A 760 12.33 -14.32 -5.01
CA LYS A 760 12.44 -15.78 -5.09
C LYS A 760 11.07 -16.45 -5.14
N THR A 761 10.16 -16.07 -4.25
CA THR A 761 8.79 -16.61 -4.20
C THR A 761 8.03 -16.30 -5.48
N TYR A 762 8.10 -15.06 -5.98
CA TYR A 762 7.44 -14.70 -7.23
C TYR A 762 7.99 -15.49 -8.43
N LEU A 763 9.32 -15.60 -8.56
CA LEU A 763 9.93 -16.36 -9.65
C LEU A 763 9.61 -17.85 -9.57
N ALA A 764 9.55 -18.43 -8.36
CA ALA A 764 9.10 -19.81 -8.16
C ALA A 764 7.63 -20.00 -8.58
N ASP A 765 6.77 -19.01 -8.29
CA ASP A 765 5.38 -19.00 -8.71
C ASP A 765 5.20 -18.94 -10.24
N VAL A 766 6.08 -18.22 -10.95
CA VAL A 766 6.02 -18.04 -12.41
C VAL A 766 6.72 -19.19 -13.16
N TYR A 767 7.92 -19.60 -12.74
CA TYR A 767 8.78 -20.54 -13.47
C TYR A 767 8.86 -21.95 -12.85
N GLY A 768 8.28 -22.18 -11.68
CA GLY A 768 8.39 -23.46 -10.97
C GLY A 768 9.85 -23.81 -10.64
N GLU A 769 10.27 -25.04 -10.91
CA GLU A 769 11.65 -25.50 -10.65
C GLU A 769 12.71 -24.70 -11.42
N LYS A 770 12.37 -24.20 -12.62
CA LYS A 770 13.28 -23.37 -13.43
C LYS A 770 13.61 -22.03 -12.78
N ALA A 771 12.87 -21.61 -11.76
CA ALA A 771 13.17 -20.39 -11.02
C ALA A 771 14.59 -20.38 -10.42
N LYS A 772 15.15 -21.56 -10.10
CA LYS A 772 16.54 -21.70 -9.60
C LYS A 772 17.57 -21.25 -10.64
N GLU A 773 17.27 -21.35 -11.93
CA GLU A 773 18.16 -20.95 -13.02
C GLU A 773 18.13 -19.43 -13.24
N TYR A 774 16.98 -18.79 -12.97
CA TYR A 774 16.77 -17.36 -13.20
C TYR A 774 17.02 -16.50 -11.96
N PHE A 775 16.81 -17.00 -10.75
CA PHE A 775 16.95 -16.21 -9.53
C PHE A 775 18.43 -16.02 -9.16
N LYS A 776 18.86 -14.76 -9.05
CA LYS A 776 20.20 -14.38 -8.57
C LYS A 776 20.05 -13.30 -7.48
N PRO A 777 20.13 -13.67 -6.19
CA PRO A 777 19.95 -12.70 -5.11
C PRO A 777 21.05 -11.65 -5.16
N ARG A 778 20.67 -10.37 -5.12
CA ARG A 778 21.60 -9.24 -5.07
C ARG A 778 21.16 -8.26 -4.00
N THR A 779 22.07 -7.97 -3.06
CA THR A 779 21.86 -6.95 -2.03
C THR A 779 22.00 -5.53 -2.59
N TRP A 780 22.76 -5.35 -3.69
CA TRP A 780 23.07 -4.09 -4.38
C TRP A 780 23.88 -3.03 -3.62
N ALA A 781 23.72 -2.92 -2.30
CA ALA A 781 24.54 -2.07 -1.45
C ALA A 781 24.66 -2.67 -0.03
N VAL A 782 25.71 -2.29 0.70
CA VAL A 782 25.97 -2.71 2.09
C VAL A 782 25.93 -1.46 2.99
N GLY A 783 25.29 -1.56 4.16
CA GLY A 783 25.09 -0.41 5.05
C GLY A 783 23.85 0.43 4.71
N GLY A 784 23.48 1.34 5.62
CA GLY A 784 22.29 2.19 5.53
C GLY A 784 21.01 1.57 6.12
N ALA A 785 20.24 2.38 6.85
CA ALA A 785 18.96 1.98 7.44
C ALA A 785 17.88 1.70 6.37
N HIS A 786 17.90 2.48 5.28
CA HIS A 786 16.88 2.44 4.24
C HIS A 786 17.07 1.32 3.22
N GLU A 787 15.95 0.83 2.69
CA GLU A 787 15.86 -0.12 1.59
C GLU A 787 15.46 0.61 0.29
N CYS A 788 15.72 -0.01 -0.86
CA CYS A 788 15.22 0.44 -2.15
C CYS A 788 13.68 0.46 -2.21
N ILE A 789 13.13 1.10 -3.24
CA ILE A 789 11.71 1.09 -3.57
C ILE A 789 11.38 -0.24 -4.28
N ARG A 790 10.63 -1.11 -3.59
CA ARG A 790 10.23 -2.43 -4.08
C ARG A 790 8.79 -2.78 -3.63
N PRO A 791 8.11 -3.74 -4.29
CA PRO A 791 6.88 -4.30 -3.77
C PRO A 791 7.08 -4.96 -2.40
N THR A 792 6.03 -4.93 -1.57
CA THR A 792 6.00 -5.60 -0.25
C THR A 792 5.58 -7.06 -0.33
N ARG A 793 5.00 -7.49 -1.46
CA ARG A 793 4.42 -8.82 -1.66
C ARG A 793 4.77 -9.36 -3.05
N PRO A 794 4.86 -10.69 -3.24
CA PRO A 794 5.15 -11.31 -4.54
C PRO A 794 3.91 -11.30 -5.45
N ILE A 795 3.38 -10.13 -5.75
CA ILE A 795 2.13 -9.93 -6.51
C ILE A 795 2.40 -8.90 -7.61
N ASP A 796 2.35 -9.31 -8.87
CA ASP A 796 2.46 -8.37 -10.00
C ASP A 796 1.20 -7.51 -10.16
N ALA A 797 1.25 -6.54 -11.08
CA ALA A 797 0.17 -5.58 -11.28
C ALA A 797 -1.14 -6.24 -11.75
N ASP A 798 -1.06 -7.25 -12.63
CA ASP A 798 -2.21 -7.99 -13.13
C ASP A 798 -2.91 -8.74 -11.99
N ARG A 799 -2.13 -9.49 -11.21
CA ARG A 799 -2.59 -10.23 -10.04
C ARG A 799 -3.14 -9.29 -8.98
N LEU A 800 -2.55 -8.12 -8.77
CA LEU A 800 -3.03 -7.12 -7.82
C LEU A 800 -4.44 -6.63 -8.21
N VAL A 801 -4.65 -6.27 -9.48
CA VAL A 801 -5.97 -5.84 -9.98
C VAL A 801 -6.99 -6.95 -9.79
N LYS A 802 -6.63 -8.19 -10.13
CA LYS A 802 -7.49 -9.37 -9.92
C LYS A 802 -7.89 -9.52 -8.45
N LEU A 803 -6.93 -9.52 -7.51
CA LEU A 803 -7.19 -9.68 -6.08
C LEU A 803 -8.06 -8.55 -5.51
N ILE A 804 -7.96 -7.33 -6.07
CA ILE A 804 -8.83 -6.19 -5.72
C ILE A 804 -10.26 -6.40 -6.26
N ASN A 805 -10.41 -6.88 -7.51
CA ASN A 805 -11.72 -7.15 -8.12
C ASN A 805 -12.44 -8.30 -7.40
N GLU A 806 -11.69 -9.35 -7.06
CA GLU A 806 -12.11 -10.44 -6.18
C GLU A 806 -12.31 -10.00 -4.74
N GLY A 807 -11.94 -8.75 -4.41
CA GLY A 807 -11.88 -8.07 -3.10
C GLY A 807 -11.39 -8.96 -1.98
N ILE A 808 -10.33 -9.70 -2.27
CA ILE A 808 -9.44 -10.31 -1.30
C ILE A 808 -8.57 -9.19 -0.71
N ILE A 809 -8.00 -8.35 -1.59
CA ILE A 809 -7.36 -7.10 -1.20
C ILE A 809 -8.40 -5.98 -1.30
N THR A 810 -8.63 -5.26 -0.20
CA THR A 810 -9.57 -4.13 -0.16
C THR A 810 -8.85 -2.86 0.26
N PRO A 811 -8.16 -2.19 -0.67
CA PRO A 811 -7.39 -1.01 -0.33
C PRO A 811 -8.33 0.09 0.16
N ILE A 812 -7.87 0.83 1.17
CA ILE A 812 -8.66 1.90 1.80
C ILE A 812 -9.00 3.02 0.83
N LYS A 813 -8.06 3.28 -0.09
CA LYS A 813 -8.20 4.18 -1.22
C LYS A 813 -8.19 3.34 -2.50
N PRO A 814 -9.14 3.55 -3.42
CA PRO A 814 -9.11 2.87 -4.72
C PRO A 814 -7.83 3.24 -5.49
N LEU A 815 -7.15 2.23 -6.04
CA LEU A 815 -6.01 2.43 -6.93
C LEU A 815 -6.51 2.88 -8.31
N THR A 816 -5.90 3.93 -8.86
CA THR A 816 -6.18 4.39 -10.24
C THR A 816 -5.29 3.66 -11.23
N LYS A 817 -5.57 3.78 -12.54
CA LYS A 817 -4.70 3.23 -13.60
C LYS A 817 -3.24 3.71 -13.47
N GLU A 818 -3.04 4.97 -13.07
CA GLU A 818 -1.69 5.53 -12.83
C GLU A 818 -0.98 4.85 -11.64
N HIS A 819 -1.71 4.50 -10.57
CA HIS A 819 -1.13 3.74 -9.45
C HIS A 819 -0.68 2.36 -9.90
N ILE A 820 -1.52 1.66 -10.68
CA ILE A 820 -1.21 0.33 -11.20
C ILE A 820 -0.01 0.39 -12.15
N ALA A 821 0.06 1.39 -13.03
CA ALA A 821 1.19 1.57 -13.94
C ALA A 821 2.51 1.89 -13.21
N LEU A 822 2.47 2.71 -12.17
CA LEU A 822 3.65 2.98 -11.34
C LEU A 822 4.07 1.74 -10.54
N TYR A 823 3.11 1.02 -9.97
CA TYR A 823 3.36 -0.24 -9.27
C TYR A 823 3.98 -1.30 -10.20
N ASP A 824 3.46 -1.46 -11.41
CA ASP A 824 4.00 -2.38 -12.43
C ASP A 824 5.46 -2.04 -12.77
N LEU A 825 5.76 -0.75 -12.97
CA LEU A 825 7.12 -0.28 -13.23
C LEU A 825 8.07 -0.67 -12.09
N ILE A 826 7.68 -0.37 -10.84
CA ILE A 826 8.46 -0.70 -9.64
C ILE A 826 8.65 -2.22 -9.52
N PHE A 827 7.57 -2.98 -9.71
CA PHE A 827 7.57 -4.43 -9.59
C PHE A 827 8.52 -5.08 -10.61
N ARG A 828 8.39 -4.75 -11.90
CA ARG A 828 9.23 -5.29 -12.97
C ARG A 828 10.70 -4.97 -12.77
N ARG A 829 11.01 -3.73 -12.42
CA ARG A 829 12.39 -3.30 -12.15
C ARG A 829 12.99 -4.06 -10.97
N PHE A 830 12.22 -4.24 -9.90
CA PHE A 830 12.66 -4.97 -8.72
C PHE A 830 12.92 -6.46 -9.01
N ILE A 831 11.96 -7.16 -9.63
CA ILE A 831 12.12 -8.59 -9.98
C ILE A 831 13.32 -8.77 -10.91
N ALA A 832 13.44 -7.94 -11.96
CA ALA A 832 14.58 -7.98 -12.88
C ALA A 832 15.92 -7.79 -12.16
N SER A 833 16.00 -6.90 -11.17
CA SER A 833 17.22 -6.68 -10.37
C SER A 833 17.70 -7.92 -9.59
N GLN A 834 16.81 -8.89 -9.35
CA GLN A 834 17.07 -10.15 -8.64
C GLN A 834 17.15 -11.35 -9.59
N MET A 835 17.25 -11.12 -10.90
CA MET A 835 17.38 -12.17 -11.92
C MET A 835 18.79 -12.27 -12.50
N LYS A 836 19.15 -13.43 -13.06
CA LYS A 836 20.41 -13.69 -13.74
C LYS A 836 20.62 -12.72 -14.92
N GLU A 837 21.88 -12.43 -15.23
CA GLU A 837 22.26 -11.62 -16.39
C GLU A 837 21.66 -12.17 -17.70
N ALA A 838 21.38 -11.28 -18.65
CA ALA A 838 21.00 -11.65 -20.02
C ALA A 838 22.26 -11.81 -20.87
N ARG A 839 22.23 -12.65 -21.91
CA ARG A 839 23.33 -12.76 -22.88
C ARG A 839 22.90 -12.20 -24.22
N VAL A 840 23.70 -11.27 -24.73
CA VAL A 840 23.47 -10.64 -26.03
C VAL A 840 24.69 -10.79 -26.92
N GLU A 841 24.46 -10.72 -28.23
CA GLU A 841 25.51 -10.58 -29.22
C GLU A 841 25.62 -9.10 -29.59
N LYS A 842 26.77 -8.49 -29.25
CA LYS A 842 27.10 -7.14 -29.68
C LYS A 842 27.91 -7.21 -30.96
N GLN A 843 27.54 -6.38 -31.93
CA GLN A 843 28.34 -6.12 -33.10
C GLN A 843 29.11 -4.81 -32.89
N ARG A 844 30.44 -4.88 -32.96
CA ARG A 844 31.32 -3.71 -33.05
C ARG A 844 31.66 -3.49 -34.52
N LEU A 845 31.36 -2.31 -35.01
CA LEU A 845 31.63 -1.90 -36.38
C LEU A 845 32.62 -0.75 -36.38
N LYS A 846 33.70 -0.88 -37.15
CA LYS A 846 34.54 0.26 -37.51
C LYS A 846 34.09 0.76 -38.88
N VAL A 847 33.41 1.90 -38.91
CA VAL A 847 32.84 2.45 -40.14
C VAL A 847 33.61 3.68 -40.58
N LYS A 848 33.87 3.79 -41.88
CA LYS A 848 34.44 4.97 -42.52
C LYS A 848 33.36 5.63 -43.37
N VAL A 849 33.09 6.89 -43.08
CA VAL A 849 32.08 7.67 -43.78
C VAL A 849 32.58 9.11 -43.90
N MET A 850 32.58 9.65 -45.12
CA MET A 850 33.03 11.04 -45.37
C MET A 850 34.43 11.34 -44.80
N GLY A 851 35.36 10.37 -44.89
CA GLY A 851 36.72 10.50 -44.37
C GLY A 851 36.88 10.30 -42.86
N VAL A 852 35.78 10.12 -42.10
CA VAL A 852 35.78 9.94 -40.64
C VAL A 852 35.62 8.46 -40.30
N GLU A 853 36.48 7.94 -39.43
CA GLU A 853 36.33 6.61 -38.83
C GLU A 853 35.56 6.72 -37.51
N LYS A 854 34.50 5.92 -37.34
CA LYS A 854 33.77 5.78 -36.07
C LYS A 854 33.64 4.33 -35.67
N GLU A 855 33.74 4.10 -34.37
CA GLU A 855 33.35 2.83 -33.76
C GLU A 855 31.89 2.90 -33.32
N ILE A 856 31.10 1.91 -33.73
CA ILE A 856 29.69 1.79 -33.37
C ILE A 856 29.48 0.44 -32.72
N GLN A 857 28.89 0.44 -31.52
CA GLN A 857 28.49 -0.77 -30.82
C GLN A 857 26.97 -0.90 -30.85
N ARG A 858 26.48 -2.07 -31.28
CA ARG A 858 25.05 -2.34 -31.44
C ARG A 858 24.74 -3.73 -30.92
N ILE A 859 23.52 -3.92 -30.41
CA ILE A 859 23.06 -5.25 -30.02
C ILE A 859 22.31 -5.84 -31.20
N VAL A 860 22.80 -6.94 -31.76
CA VAL A 860 22.24 -7.55 -32.98
C VAL A 860 21.45 -8.82 -32.72
N ASN A 861 21.61 -9.43 -31.55
CA ASN A 861 20.84 -10.59 -31.14
C ASN A 861 20.77 -10.71 -29.61
N ILE A 862 19.68 -11.28 -29.09
CA ILE A 862 19.55 -11.67 -27.68
C ILE A 862 19.58 -13.19 -27.62
N LYS A 863 20.69 -13.76 -27.14
CA LYS A 863 20.89 -15.20 -27.02
C LYS A 863 20.12 -15.78 -25.83
N GLU A 864 20.16 -15.11 -24.69
CA GLU A 864 19.46 -15.49 -23.46
C GLU A 864 18.76 -14.26 -22.88
N LYS A 865 17.41 -14.24 -22.90
CA LYS A 865 16.63 -13.08 -22.44
C LYS A 865 16.74 -12.84 -20.93
N SER A 866 16.63 -13.89 -20.11
CA SER A 866 16.63 -13.81 -18.64
C SER A 866 15.77 -12.64 -18.13
N PHE A 867 16.34 -11.66 -17.42
CA PHE A 867 15.62 -10.50 -16.88
C PHE A 867 14.96 -9.61 -17.94
N LEU A 868 15.43 -9.63 -19.20
CA LEU A 868 14.86 -8.84 -20.30
C LEU A 868 13.42 -9.25 -20.64
N GLU A 869 12.98 -10.44 -20.20
CA GLU A 869 11.58 -10.87 -20.32
C GLU A 869 10.64 -9.99 -19.48
N PHE A 870 11.07 -9.60 -18.28
CA PHE A 870 10.27 -8.74 -17.39
C PHE A 870 10.49 -7.25 -17.65
N TYR A 871 11.75 -6.90 -17.96
CA TYR A 871 12.18 -5.52 -18.00
C TYR A 871 13.22 -5.34 -19.11
N ASN A 872 12.70 -5.11 -20.33
CA ASN A 872 13.55 -4.96 -21.51
C ASN A 872 14.20 -3.57 -21.55
N ILE A 873 15.53 -3.55 -21.49
CA ILE A 873 16.37 -2.34 -21.63
C ILE A 873 17.18 -2.32 -22.92
N VAL A 874 17.00 -3.32 -23.77
CA VAL A 874 17.79 -3.56 -24.99
C VAL A 874 16.89 -3.42 -26.22
N SER A 875 17.44 -2.79 -27.26
CA SER A 875 16.86 -2.83 -28.61
C SER A 875 17.78 -3.66 -29.51
N VAL A 876 17.17 -4.52 -30.34
CA VAL A 876 17.90 -5.36 -31.29
C VAL A 876 17.89 -4.68 -32.65
N GLU A 877 19.08 -4.55 -33.23
CA GLU A 877 19.32 -3.90 -34.51
C GLU A 877 19.76 -4.93 -35.56
N PRO A 878 19.53 -4.68 -36.86
CA PRO A 878 19.96 -5.62 -37.91
C PRO A 878 21.49 -5.73 -37.98
N VAL A 879 21.98 -6.93 -38.27
CA VAL A 879 23.41 -7.21 -38.52
C VAL A 879 23.86 -6.51 -39.80
N ILE A 880 25.05 -5.91 -39.77
CA ILE A 880 25.69 -5.28 -40.93
C ILE A 880 27.00 -6.00 -41.26
N GLU A 881 27.12 -6.56 -42.45
CA GLU A 881 28.34 -7.25 -42.87
C GLU A 881 29.45 -6.27 -43.28
N LYS A 882 30.69 -6.77 -43.34
CA LYS A 882 31.79 -6.00 -43.93
C LYS A 882 31.52 -5.70 -45.41
N GLY A 883 31.66 -4.44 -45.81
CA GLY A 883 31.45 -4.04 -47.20
C GLY A 883 31.16 -2.56 -47.38
N LYS A 884 30.90 -2.18 -48.64
CA LYS A 884 30.53 -0.82 -49.03
C LYS A 884 29.03 -0.70 -49.17
N TYR A 885 28.47 0.32 -48.53
CA TYR A 885 27.05 0.63 -48.55
C TYR A 885 26.84 2.02 -49.14
N ILE A 886 25.96 2.11 -50.13
CA ILE A 886 25.53 3.40 -50.68
C ILE A 886 24.40 3.94 -49.83
N THR A 887 24.55 5.16 -49.34
CA THR A 887 23.49 5.81 -48.56
C THR A 887 22.37 6.25 -49.49
N HIS A 888 21.13 6.05 -49.06
CA HIS A 888 19.96 6.59 -49.76
C HIS A 888 19.61 8.03 -49.36
N GLU A 889 20.21 8.55 -48.28
CA GLU A 889 19.88 9.87 -47.75
C GLU A 889 21.04 10.42 -46.92
N VAL A 890 21.59 11.55 -47.36
CA VAL A 890 22.45 12.43 -46.54
C VAL A 890 21.70 13.74 -46.33
N ARG A 891 21.35 14.06 -45.08
CA ARG A 891 20.72 15.33 -44.71
C ARG A 891 21.68 16.16 -43.87
N ILE A 892 21.90 17.39 -44.27
CA ILE A 892 22.56 18.39 -43.43
C ILE A 892 21.47 19.03 -42.59
N LEU A 893 21.46 18.74 -41.30
CA LEU A 893 20.52 19.31 -40.35
C LEU A 893 21.25 20.25 -39.40
N GLU A 894 20.70 21.44 -39.23
CA GLU A 894 21.14 22.33 -38.18
C GLU A 894 20.45 21.91 -36.87
N LYS A 895 21.22 21.26 -35.98
CA LYS A 895 20.71 20.73 -34.71
C LYS A 895 21.28 21.52 -33.53
N PRO A 896 20.51 21.69 -32.45
CA PRO A 896 21.06 22.25 -31.22
C PRO A 896 22.09 21.28 -30.61
N THR A 897 23.10 21.80 -29.92
CA THR A 897 24.13 20.99 -29.23
C THR A 897 23.56 20.23 -28.03
N THR A 898 22.48 20.73 -27.44
CA THR A 898 21.84 20.15 -26.27
C THR A 898 20.33 20.38 -26.29
N TYR A 899 19.58 19.78 -25.37
CA TYR A 899 18.15 20.00 -25.22
C TYR A 899 17.81 20.45 -23.79
N PRO A 900 16.74 21.25 -23.59
CA PRO A 900 16.33 21.65 -22.24
C PRO A 900 15.97 20.42 -21.40
N PHE A 901 16.06 20.55 -20.08
CA PHE A 901 15.79 19.45 -19.17
C PHE A 901 14.35 18.96 -19.26
N THR A 902 14.14 17.66 -19.12
CA THR A 902 12.87 17.12 -18.65
C THR A 902 12.85 17.09 -17.12
N HIS A 903 11.71 16.78 -16.49
CA HIS A 903 11.65 16.54 -15.04
C HIS A 903 12.68 15.49 -14.61
N GLY A 904 12.74 14.38 -15.34
CA GLY A 904 13.64 13.27 -15.02
C GLY A 904 15.13 13.57 -15.21
N ASP A 905 15.48 14.35 -16.24
CA ASP A 905 16.87 14.77 -16.45
C ASP A 905 17.35 15.69 -15.33
N LEU A 906 16.49 16.60 -14.88
CA LEU A 906 16.81 17.54 -13.81
C LEU A 906 16.99 16.83 -12.47
N VAL A 907 16.11 15.88 -12.13
CA VAL A 907 16.25 15.07 -10.90
C VAL A 907 17.56 14.27 -10.90
N ARG A 908 17.91 13.65 -12.04
CA ARG A 908 19.19 12.96 -12.18
C ARG A 908 20.37 13.91 -11.95
N GLN A 909 20.35 15.09 -12.58
CA GLN A 909 21.41 16.09 -12.44
C GLN A 909 21.54 16.58 -10.98
N MET A 910 20.41 16.77 -10.28
CA MET A 910 20.39 17.11 -8.87
C MET A 910 21.09 16.04 -8.01
N LYS A 911 20.81 14.75 -8.26
CA LYS A 911 21.48 13.64 -7.54
C LYS A 911 22.98 13.57 -7.86
N GLU A 912 23.36 13.68 -9.12
CA GLU A 912 24.76 13.65 -9.57
C GLU A 912 25.60 14.79 -8.96
N ARG A 913 25.00 15.97 -8.79
CA ARG A 913 25.64 17.15 -8.19
C ARG A 913 25.49 17.25 -6.66
N GLY A 914 24.87 16.25 -6.02
CA GLY A 914 24.66 16.25 -4.56
C GLY A 914 23.72 17.34 -4.05
N ILE A 915 22.82 17.84 -4.90
CA ILE A 915 21.89 18.93 -4.57
C ILE A 915 20.48 18.39 -4.33
N GLY A 916 19.97 18.62 -3.12
CA GLY A 916 18.67 18.13 -2.68
C GLY A 916 18.72 16.69 -2.14
N ARG A 917 17.54 16.15 -1.87
CA ARG A 917 17.32 14.85 -1.23
C ARG A 917 16.05 14.20 -1.80
N PRO A 918 15.84 12.89 -1.59
CA PRO A 918 14.61 12.19 -1.96
C PRO A 918 13.31 12.91 -1.56
N SER A 919 13.29 13.59 -0.41
CA SER A 919 12.15 14.36 0.09
C SER A 919 11.93 15.71 -0.61
N THR A 920 12.95 16.26 -1.29
CA THR A 920 12.93 17.63 -1.82
C THR A 920 12.91 17.72 -3.34
N TYR A 921 13.38 16.72 -4.09
CA TYR A 921 13.50 16.78 -5.57
C TYR A 921 12.22 17.29 -6.27
N ALA A 922 11.10 16.59 -6.08
CA ALA A 922 9.83 16.98 -6.71
C ALA A 922 9.31 18.34 -6.19
N LYS A 923 9.49 18.63 -4.90
CA LYS A 923 9.06 19.88 -4.26
C LYS A 923 9.79 21.10 -4.82
N ILE A 924 11.08 20.96 -5.12
CA ILE A 924 11.89 22.02 -5.73
C ILE A 924 11.37 22.36 -7.13
N ILE A 925 11.14 21.33 -7.97
CA ILE A 925 10.57 21.51 -9.31
C ILE A 925 9.19 22.16 -9.24
N ASP A 926 8.30 21.65 -8.38
CA ASP A 926 6.95 22.20 -8.18
C ASP A 926 7.00 23.67 -7.71
N THR A 927 7.97 24.04 -6.87
CA THR A 927 8.17 25.42 -6.42
C THR A 927 8.55 26.33 -7.58
N LEU A 928 9.46 25.91 -8.47
CA LEU A 928 9.83 26.69 -9.66
C LEU A 928 8.62 26.96 -10.57
N PHE A 929 7.74 25.98 -10.74
CA PHE A 929 6.47 26.15 -11.45
C PHE A 929 5.51 27.11 -10.73
N GLN A 930 5.29 26.92 -9.42
CA GLN A 930 4.37 27.74 -8.63
C GLN A 930 4.78 29.22 -8.60
N ARG A 931 6.09 29.50 -8.58
CA ARG A 931 6.65 30.85 -8.65
C ARG A 931 6.73 31.42 -10.06
N LYS A 932 6.31 30.65 -11.07
CA LYS A 932 6.33 31.01 -12.50
C LYS A 932 7.74 31.30 -13.02
N TYR A 933 8.76 30.68 -12.45
CA TYR A 933 10.15 30.79 -12.93
C TYR A 933 10.40 29.91 -14.14
N ILE A 934 9.64 28.82 -14.26
CA ILE A 934 9.70 27.90 -15.39
C ILE A 934 8.30 27.56 -15.87
N ILE A 935 8.21 27.13 -17.13
CA ILE A 935 7.03 26.54 -17.75
C ILE A 935 7.42 25.23 -18.44
N GLU A 936 6.41 24.40 -18.71
CA GLU A 936 6.61 23.14 -19.41
C GLU A 936 6.09 23.25 -20.84
N ARG A 937 6.94 22.98 -21.83
CA ARG A 937 6.54 22.94 -23.25
C ARG A 937 7.09 21.68 -23.88
N LYS A 938 6.22 20.87 -24.50
CA LYS A 938 6.60 19.55 -25.06
C LYS A 938 7.41 18.69 -24.06
N LYS A 939 7.04 18.73 -22.77
CA LYS A 939 7.70 18.05 -21.63
C LYS A 939 9.13 18.48 -21.31
N ARG A 940 9.51 19.65 -21.81
CA ARG A 940 10.81 20.28 -21.54
C ARG A 940 10.56 21.48 -20.64
N LEU A 941 11.44 21.64 -19.66
CA LEU A 941 11.45 22.74 -18.71
C LEU A 941 12.12 23.94 -19.39
N ILE A 942 11.39 25.05 -19.46
CA ILE A 942 11.83 26.28 -20.11
C ILE A 942 11.76 27.41 -19.09
N PRO A 943 12.82 28.21 -18.93
CA PRO A 943 12.79 29.37 -18.03
C PRO A 943 11.85 30.46 -18.58
N THR A 944 11.22 31.20 -17.68
CA THR A 944 10.48 32.42 -18.03
C THR A 944 11.41 33.63 -17.96
N GLU A 945 11.00 34.75 -18.57
CA GLU A 945 11.72 36.01 -18.43
C GLU A 945 11.87 36.45 -16.97
N LEU A 946 10.81 36.23 -16.17
CA LEU A 946 10.84 36.46 -14.73
C LEU A 946 11.90 35.59 -14.05
N GLY A 947 11.93 34.28 -14.36
CA GLY A 947 12.91 33.36 -13.80
C GLY A 947 14.35 33.77 -14.13
N ILE A 948 14.61 34.20 -15.36
CA ILE A 948 15.92 34.70 -15.80
C ILE A 948 16.32 35.94 -14.99
N LYS A 949 15.43 36.95 -14.92
CA LYS A 949 15.70 38.19 -14.17
C LYS A 949 15.98 37.92 -12.68
N VAL A 950 15.19 37.06 -12.06
CA VAL A 950 15.36 36.67 -10.65
C VAL A 950 16.69 35.95 -10.44
N TYR A 951 17.03 34.98 -11.28
CA TYR A 951 18.30 34.25 -11.18
C TYR A 951 19.50 35.19 -11.37
N THR A 952 19.48 36.06 -12.38
CA THR A 952 20.55 37.02 -12.64
C THR A 952 20.78 37.94 -11.45
N TYR A 953 19.70 38.48 -10.86
CA TYR A 953 19.80 39.32 -9.67
C TYR A 953 20.41 38.57 -8.47
N LEU A 954 19.94 37.37 -8.17
CA LEU A 954 20.44 36.57 -7.04
C LEU A 954 21.90 36.14 -7.25
N SER A 955 22.25 35.72 -8.47
CA SER A 955 23.59 35.28 -8.81
C SER A 955 24.61 36.42 -8.74
N GLN A 956 24.25 37.64 -9.17
CA GLN A 956 25.15 38.79 -9.12
C GLN A 956 25.36 39.34 -7.70
N ASN A 957 24.30 39.37 -6.88
CA ASN A 957 24.34 40.07 -5.59
C ASN A 957 24.54 39.14 -4.39
N TYR A 958 24.19 37.86 -4.52
CA TYR A 958 24.16 36.89 -3.40
C TYR A 958 24.76 35.53 -3.76
N SER A 959 25.68 35.46 -4.74
CA SER A 959 26.30 34.21 -5.24
C SER A 959 26.80 33.28 -4.12
N ARG A 960 27.40 33.83 -3.07
CA ARG A 960 27.93 33.05 -1.93
C ARG A 960 26.86 32.19 -1.26
N LEU A 961 25.62 32.67 -1.19
CA LEU A 961 24.49 31.97 -0.57
C LEU A 961 23.76 31.01 -1.51
N VAL A 962 23.78 31.28 -2.81
CA VAL A 962 22.98 30.57 -3.82
C VAL A 962 23.82 29.76 -4.81
N SER A 963 25.10 29.56 -4.51
CA SER A 963 26.01 28.74 -5.32
C SER A 963 25.74 27.24 -5.13
N GLU A 964 26.11 26.47 -6.14
CA GLU A 964 26.05 25.01 -6.10
C GLU A 964 26.99 24.44 -5.03
N GLU A 965 28.20 24.99 -4.93
CA GLU A 965 29.23 24.55 -3.99
C GLU A 965 28.79 24.77 -2.54
N ARG A 966 28.24 25.95 -2.21
CA ARG A 966 27.68 26.22 -0.88
C ARG A 966 26.51 25.29 -0.58
N THR A 967 25.66 25.04 -1.58
CA THR A 967 24.50 24.14 -1.46
C THR A 967 24.91 22.73 -1.08
N ALA A 968 25.90 22.17 -1.77
CA ALA A 968 26.43 20.84 -1.50
C ALA A 968 27.14 20.76 -0.14
N MET A 969 27.92 21.79 0.23
CA MET A 969 28.61 21.87 1.52
C MET A 969 27.62 21.82 2.70
N LEU A 970 26.54 22.60 2.64
CA LEU A 970 25.54 22.64 3.71
C LEU A 970 24.75 21.34 3.83
N GLU A 971 24.41 20.69 2.72
CA GLU A 971 23.81 19.35 2.78
C GLU A 971 24.76 18.33 3.44
N LYS A 972 26.07 18.39 3.16
CA LYS A 972 27.05 17.52 3.82
C LYS A 972 27.14 17.80 5.32
N ILE A 973 27.12 19.07 5.72
CA ILE A 973 27.10 19.46 7.14
C ILE A 973 25.88 18.86 7.86
N MET A 974 24.71 18.83 7.21
CA MET A 974 23.53 18.18 7.77
C MET A 974 23.72 16.67 7.95
N ASP A 975 24.35 16.00 6.98
CA ASP A 975 24.68 14.56 7.09
C ASP A 975 25.69 14.30 8.23
N ASP A 976 26.64 15.20 8.44
CA ASP A 976 27.62 15.11 9.53
C ASP A 976 26.93 15.30 10.90
N ILE A 977 25.96 16.22 11.01
CA ILE A 977 25.12 16.36 12.23
C ILE A 977 24.29 15.08 12.44
N GLU A 978 23.68 14.53 11.39
CA GLU A 978 22.89 13.30 11.47
C GLU A 978 23.69 12.11 12.03
N ARG A 979 24.98 12.04 11.70
CA ARG A 979 25.92 11.04 12.23
C ARG A 979 26.49 11.37 13.61
N GLY A 980 26.23 12.57 14.13
CA GLY A 980 26.81 13.07 15.38
C GLY A 980 28.28 13.47 15.26
N GLU A 981 28.76 13.72 14.03
CA GLU A 981 30.14 14.11 13.71
C GLU A 981 30.35 15.63 13.82
N LYS A 982 29.29 16.44 13.72
CA LYS A 982 29.34 17.91 13.87
C LYS A 982 28.27 18.40 14.85
N ASN A 983 28.61 19.39 15.67
CA ASN A 983 27.68 20.03 16.59
C ASN A 983 26.75 21.00 15.84
N TYR A 984 25.44 20.87 16.07
CA TYR A 984 24.43 21.67 15.39
C TYR A 984 24.44 23.16 15.81
N LEU A 985 24.85 23.48 17.04
CA LEU A 985 24.89 24.86 17.55
C LEU A 985 25.98 25.68 16.85
N ASP A 986 27.16 25.09 16.65
CA ASP A 986 28.27 25.75 15.95
C ASP A 986 27.87 26.09 14.51
N VAL A 987 27.15 25.17 13.86
CA VAL A 987 26.61 25.39 12.50
C VAL A 987 25.58 26.51 12.47
N LEU A 988 24.69 26.57 13.47
CA LEU A 988 23.71 27.66 13.56
C LEU A 988 24.37 29.01 13.82
N ASP A 989 25.46 29.05 14.59
CA ASP A 989 26.20 30.30 14.84
C ASP A 989 26.89 30.83 13.58
N GLU A 990 27.59 29.95 12.85
CA GLU A 990 28.17 30.28 11.54
C GLU A 990 27.11 30.79 10.56
N LEU A 991 25.96 30.11 10.51
CA LEU A 991 24.85 30.50 9.62
C LEU A 991 24.24 31.84 10.03
N TYR A 992 24.05 32.09 11.33
CA TYR A 992 23.45 33.33 11.81
C TYR A 992 24.34 34.53 11.46
N ASP A 993 25.64 34.44 11.74
CA ASP A 993 26.60 35.51 11.44
C ASP A 993 26.68 35.80 9.94
N GLU A 994 26.67 34.76 9.10
CA GLU A 994 26.63 34.92 7.65
C GLU A 994 25.38 35.68 7.19
N ILE A 995 24.19 35.32 7.70
CA ILE A 995 22.93 35.93 7.26
C ILE A 995 22.78 37.37 7.74
N VAL A 996 23.19 37.68 8.97
CA VAL A 996 23.12 39.05 9.50
C VAL A 996 24.13 39.96 8.80
N SER A 997 25.25 39.41 8.32
CA SER A 997 26.26 40.16 7.56
C SER A 997 25.86 40.52 6.12
N LEU A 998 24.66 40.14 5.66
CA LEU A 998 24.22 40.41 4.30
C LEU A 998 23.94 41.90 4.05
N PRO A 999 24.47 42.48 2.96
CA PRO A 999 24.34 43.91 2.65
C PRO A 999 22.90 44.33 2.32
#